data_AF-A0A9P1CEB0-F1
#
_entry.id   AF-A0A9P1CEB0-F1
#
_cell.length_a   1.000
_cell.length_b   1.000
_cell.length_c   1.000
_cell.angle_alpha   90.00
_cell.angle_beta   90.00
_cell.angle_gamma   90.00
#
_symmetry.space_group_name_H-M   'P 1'
#
loop_
_entity.id
_entity.type
_entity.pdbx_description
1 polymer ?
#
loop_
_entity_poly.entity_id
_entity_poly.type
_entity_poly.pdbx_seq_one_letter_code
_entity_poly.pdbx_strand_id
1 'polypeptide(L)'
;MAADKEGIPGAKPAASTTFFKGLQGNTLHRGAIQATMPMQLEAVLAKRERAEREHMPARPPNVFVDGVYVRGSADPKQKPLLRHVIVKDLNKVATQLKYEVPTSGLFEKKPPMGLYCIFDGVAGGGTSGTGPSVASIAEFCALNFHIALLNALSELRPNYVTAKLVEEALASSLETLDQELLIRNPEVVEGCGAAIALLVRDHLFVALMGRCSAVLCEVGDDGRRIPMTLGRGVKTGCMGGPSATSPDVLTAQLSAADRHSFLVLTSSVISNSISSTELMNISLGYDLQPRAFCGDVASRAAQAGPCTAVQVNFLPEAPTQVEAVPPPTKKAKVAHTSGATQSMRLRHILVKFHEGPKVPEEPKAKWASRSRLDAEKILRVAIAEIRQDRKQWKKPPKDVTEMISLSSKKFIELARKHSDCETAQKGALACGDLGWVTPEARASMSEHFKEVCDVLHPGQWSDIVASHQGMHLVQRVPVGTRLYGLMPAARYQVQTVGGTIPGKTGEPSHVELSMEDVPFNLRRFQEMEVISDELEPHLEDWIISTKEIYTMAYYMDEQLLVDTGMINCVIISCASAKTALALAFCLRMREMRYVFGLTSKDHLEFARSTDLFHEVFSYDDIESLPNNHTVVYMDFKCDGELRQQITLRMGTNLMYNMVIGPAVFQKKMKDQLFEKRAREVLFDESSWRERRRLVAEVTKTGRNEKLKHSYKAFIERMKQYITVKHVGSVDGFVKMYDALYSN
;
A
#
# COMPACT_ATOMS: atom_id res chain seq x y z
N MET A 1 -26.72 -38.22 -59.92
CA MET A 1 -27.94 -37.62 -59.34
C MET A 1 -27.52 -36.39 -58.55
N ALA A 2 -28.12 -35.24 -58.87
CA ALA A 2 -27.94 -33.93 -58.22
C ALA A 2 -28.26 -34.00 -56.71
N ALA A 3 -27.91 -33.08 -55.79
CA ALA A 3 -27.23 -31.78 -55.70
C ALA A 3 -26.66 -31.73 -54.24
N ASP A 4 -25.78 -30.87 -53.75
CA ASP A 4 -25.62 -29.40 -53.77
C ASP A 4 -24.13 -29.09 -53.42
N LYS A 5 -23.37 -28.21 -54.11
CA LYS A 5 -23.38 -26.72 -54.13
C LYS A 5 -23.05 -26.12 -52.74
N GLU A 6 -22.08 -25.23 -52.51
CA GLU A 6 -21.13 -24.39 -53.28
C GLU A 6 -19.87 -24.23 -52.38
N GLY A 7 -18.62 -24.05 -52.79
CA GLY A 7 -18.04 -23.13 -53.77
C GLY A 7 -16.68 -22.65 -53.20
N ILE A 8 -15.59 -23.30 -53.63
CA ILE A 8 -14.16 -23.05 -53.32
C ILE A 8 -13.61 -22.03 -54.37
N PRO A 9 -12.30 -21.75 -54.56
CA PRO A 9 -11.13 -21.40 -53.71
C PRO A 9 -10.46 -20.06 -54.13
N GLY A 10 -9.41 -19.66 -53.41
CA GLY A 10 -8.46 -18.63 -53.85
C GLY A 10 -7.45 -19.09 -54.91
N ALA A 11 -6.79 -18.12 -55.55
CA ALA A 11 -5.50 -18.26 -56.21
C ALA A 11 -4.89 -16.87 -56.53
N LYS A 12 -3.65 -16.62 -56.06
CA LYS A 12 -2.63 -15.81 -56.77
C LYS A 12 -2.10 -16.64 -57.96
N PRO A 13 -1.23 -16.18 -58.91
CA PRO A 13 -0.39 -14.96 -58.96
C PRO A 13 -0.30 -14.28 -60.36
N ALA A 14 0.42 -13.16 -60.47
CA ALA A 14 1.23 -12.81 -61.65
C ALA A 14 2.15 -11.60 -61.36
N ALA A 15 3.37 -11.67 -61.90
CA ALA A 15 4.42 -10.66 -61.83
C ALA A 15 4.67 -10.04 -63.22
N SER A 16 5.08 -8.77 -63.25
CA SER A 16 5.89 -8.17 -64.34
C SER A 16 6.56 -6.87 -63.83
N THR A 17 7.89 -6.83 -63.61
CA THR A 17 8.93 -6.13 -64.44
C THR A 17 8.74 -4.60 -64.53
N THR A 18 9.69 -3.66 -64.36
CA THR A 18 11.17 -3.63 -64.27
C THR A 18 11.59 -2.18 -63.92
N PHE A 19 12.72 -1.96 -63.22
CA PHE A 19 13.87 -1.07 -63.58
C PHE A 19 14.67 -0.54 -62.37
N PHE A 20 16.00 -0.66 -62.50
CA PHE A 20 17.06 -0.40 -61.51
C PHE A 20 18.07 0.61 -62.09
N LYS A 21 18.74 1.37 -61.20
CA LYS A 21 20.04 2.12 -61.30
C LYS A 21 19.89 3.56 -60.78
N GLY A 22 20.75 4.16 -59.96
CA GLY A 22 22.05 3.82 -59.33
C GLY A 22 22.45 5.05 -58.46
N LEU A 23 22.94 4.86 -57.23
CA LEU A 23 24.34 4.96 -56.77
C LEU A 23 24.87 6.38 -56.40
N GLN A 24 25.36 6.45 -55.15
CA GLN A 24 26.45 7.28 -54.56
C GLN A 24 26.15 8.62 -53.85
N GLY A 25 26.66 8.72 -52.61
CA GLY A 25 27.28 9.95 -52.07
C GLY A 25 26.81 10.43 -50.69
N ASN A 26 27.69 10.33 -49.69
CA ASN A 26 27.60 10.92 -48.34
C ASN A 26 27.30 12.44 -48.35
N THR A 27 26.74 13.02 -47.27
CA THR A 27 27.44 13.84 -46.22
C THR A 27 26.44 14.74 -45.44
N LEU A 28 26.78 14.95 -44.17
CA LEU A 28 26.24 15.76 -43.06
C LEU A 28 25.56 17.14 -43.31
N HIS A 29 24.68 17.45 -42.32
CA HIS A 29 24.40 18.75 -41.66
C HIS A 29 23.23 19.69 -42.09
N ARG A 30 22.35 19.90 -41.09
CA ARG A 30 21.68 21.14 -40.63
C ARG A 30 20.86 21.99 -41.62
N GLY A 31 19.57 22.17 -41.30
CA GLY A 31 18.79 23.31 -41.77
C GLY A 31 17.30 23.28 -41.42
N ALA A 32 16.95 23.88 -40.29
CA ALA A 32 15.68 24.57 -39.96
C ALA A 32 14.33 24.04 -40.48
N ILE A 33 13.52 23.49 -39.58
CA ILE A 33 12.06 23.75 -39.59
C ILE A 33 11.69 24.33 -38.23
N GLN A 34 11.26 25.58 -38.28
CA GLN A 34 11.03 26.51 -37.19
C GLN A 34 9.55 26.45 -36.76
N ALA A 35 9.35 26.22 -35.46
CA ALA A 35 8.30 26.75 -34.57
C ALA A 35 6.95 27.20 -35.17
N THR A 36 5.90 26.37 -35.04
CA THR A 36 4.49 26.86 -34.96
C THR A 36 3.47 25.89 -34.33
N MET A 37 3.90 24.94 -33.49
CA MET A 37 3.03 23.88 -32.93
C MET A 37 2.97 23.71 -31.38
N PRO A 38 3.35 24.66 -30.50
CA PRO A 38 3.04 24.51 -29.05
C PRO A 38 1.65 25.02 -28.63
N MET A 39 1.21 26.18 -29.13
CA MET A 39 0.05 26.89 -28.55
C MET A 39 -1.32 26.23 -28.80
N GLN A 40 -1.51 25.54 -29.92
CA GLN A 40 -2.80 24.89 -30.22
C GLN A 40 -2.97 23.57 -29.46
N LEU A 41 -1.87 22.86 -29.17
CA LEU A 41 -1.90 21.62 -28.40
C LEU A 41 -2.16 21.90 -26.91
N GLU A 42 -1.55 22.94 -26.35
CA GLU A 42 -1.82 23.39 -24.99
C GLU A 42 -3.27 23.83 -24.80
N ALA A 43 -3.86 24.56 -25.76
CA ALA A 43 -5.25 24.98 -25.67
C ALA A 43 -6.24 23.79 -25.75
N VAL A 44 -5.93 22.77 -26.56
CA VAL A 44 -6.75 21.56 -26.69
C VAL A 44 -6.60 20.64 -25.47
N LEU A 45 -5.38 20.48 -24.95
CA LEU A 45 -5.12 19.76 -23.71
C LEU A 45 -5.79 20.45 -22.51
N ALA A 46 -5.69 21.77 -22.40
CA ALA A 46 -6.38 22.53 -21.35
C ALA A 46 -7.91 22.41 -21.46
N LYS A 47 -8.48 22.36 -22.67
CA LYS A 47 -9.92 22.16 -22.87
C LYS A 47 -10.36 20.74 -22.53
N ARG A 48 -9.48 19.75 -22.75
CA ARG A 48 -9.71 18.33 -22.44
C ARG A 48 -9.53 18.02 -20.96
N GLU A 49 -8.49 18.57 -20.32
CA GLU A 49 -8.29 18.56 -18.86
C GLU A 49 -9.43 19.28 -18.14
N ARG A 50 -9.96 20.39 -18.71
CA ARG A 50 -11.13 21.08 -18.17
C ARG A 50 -12.40 20.24 -18.28
N ALA A 51 -12.62 19.56 -19.41
CA ALA A 51 -13.74 18.64 -19.60
C ALA A 51 -13.63 17.38 -18.72
N GLU A 52 -12.42 16.87 -18.47
CA GLU A 52 -12.16 15.73 -17.57
C GLU A 52 -12.27 16.13 -16.09
N ARG A 53 -11.86 17.35 -15.70
CA ARG A 53 -12.12 17.93 -14.37
C ARG A 53 -13.60 18.20 -14.11
N GLU A 54 -14.38 18.51 -15.15
CA GLU A 54 -15.84 18.71 -15.06
C GLU A 54 -16.63 17.39 -14.91
N HIS A 55 -16.01 16.24 -15.19
CA HIS A 55 -16.64 14.90 -15.10
C HIS A 55 -16.15 14.03 -13.92
N MET A 56 -15.25 14.55 -13.07
CA MET A 56 -14.75 13.82 -11.91
C MET A 56 -15.77 13.91 -10.76
N PRO A 57 -16.18 12.79 -10.12
CA PRO A 57 -17.08 12.85 -8.98
C PRO A 57 -16.45 13.68 -7.86
N ALA A 58 -17.25 14.52 -7.21
CA ALA A 58 -16.81 15.30 -6.06
C ALA A 58 -16.16 14.36 -5.03
N ARG A 59 -14.89 14.61 -4.68
CA ARG A 59 -14.28 13.95 -3.51
C ARG A 59 -15.05 14.44 -2.28
N PRO A 60 -15.31 13.59 -1.26
CA PRO A 60 -15.86 14.08 0.01
C PRO A 60 -14.92 15.15 0.60
N PRO A 61 -15.41 16.04 1.48
CA PRO A 61 -14.53 16.93 2.23
C PRO A 61 -13.45 16.09 2.90
N ASN A 62 -12.20 16.53 2.84
CA ASN A 62 -11.08 15.76 3.38
C ASN A 62 -11.10 15.84 4.91
N VAL A 63 -12.02 15.09 5.52
CA VAL A 63 -12.33 15.18 6.95
C VAL A 63 -12.44 13.80 7.56
N PHE A 64 -11.95 13.69 8.78
CA PHE A 64 -12.11 12.51 9.61
C PHE A 64 -13.09 12.82 10.73
N VAL A 65 -14.25 12.17 10.72
CA VAL A 65 -15.39 12.52 11.58
C VAL A 65 -16.00 11.29 12.23
N ASP A 66 -16.36 11.42 13.50
CA ASP A 66 -17.17 10.44 14.23
C ASP A 66 -17.91 11.13 15.38
N GLY A 67 -18.89 10.44 15.96
CA GLY A 67 -19.72 10.92 17.05
C GLY A 67 -20.13 9.82 18.02
N VAL A 68 -20.26 10.18 19.30
CA VAL A 68 -20.67 9.24 20.35
C VAL A 68 -21.85 9.82 21.11
N TYR A 69 -22.88 9.00 21.28
CA TYR A 69 -24.02 9.26 22.15
C TYR A 69 -23.94 8.34 23.36
N VAL A 70 -23.91 8.92 24.56
CA VAL A 70 -23.98 8.17 25.82
C VAL A 70 -25.36 8.37 26.41
N ARG A 71 -26.07 7.26 26.64
CA ARG A 71 -27.33 7.27 27.37
C ARG A 71 -27.06 7.57 28.84
N GLY A 72 -27.89 8.41 29.46
CA GLY A 72 -27.91 8.56 30.92
C GLY A 72 -28.37 7.26 31.61
N SER A 73 -28.66 7.32 32.92
CA SER A 73 -29.11 6.20 33.75
C SER A 73 -30.56 5.70 33.42
N ALA A 74 -30.87 5.45 32.16
CA ALA A 74 -32.18 4.97 31.69
C ALA A 74 -32.14 3.50 31.20
N ASP A 75 -33.31 2.85 31.23
CA ASP A 75 -33.54 1.40 31.08
C ASP A 75 -32.88 0.78 29.82
N PRO A 76 -32.04 -0.28 29.97
CA PRO A 76 -31.32 -0.92 28.87
C PRO A 76 -32.20 -1.54 27.76
N LYS A 77 -33.51 -1.67 27.97
CA LYS A 77 -34.43 -2.29 26.99
C LYS A 77 -34.93 -1.36 25.88
N GLN A 78 -34.70 -0.05 25.97
CA GLN A 78 -35.19 0.91 24.96
C GLN A 78 -34.25 0.98 23.74
N LYS A 79 -34.79 1.15 22.53
CA LYS A 79 -33.96 1.28 21.29
C LYS A 79 -33.08 2.54 21.35
N PRO A 80 -31.86 2.50 20.76
CA PRO A 80 -31.02 3.69 20.64
C PRO A 80 -31.71 4.69 19.71
N LEU A 81 -31.93 5.90 20.20
CA LEU A 81 -32.53 6.98 19.43
C LEU A 81 -31.43 7.76 18.70
N LEU A 82 -31.72 8.18 17.48
CA LEU A 82 -30.79 8.98 16.67
C LEU A 82 -30.66 10.38 17.26
N ARG A 83 -29.43 10.79 17.62
CA ARG A 83 -29.14 12.11 18.23
C ARG A 83 -28.12 12.94 17.46
N HIS A 84 -27.47 12.37 16.46
CA HIS A 84 -26.55 13.07 15.59
C HIS A 84 -26.68 12.57 14.15
N VAL A 85 -26.33 13.44 13.22
CA VAL A 85 -26.35 13.17 11.78
C VAL A 85 -24.95 13.45 11.24
N ILE A 86 -24.35 12.47 10.57
CA ILE A 86 -23.03 12.62 9.93
C ILE A 86 -23.20 12.23 8.47
N VAL A 87 -23.21 13.23 7.59
CA VAL A 87 -23.24 13.06 6.14
C VAL A 87 -21.91 13.56 5.60
N LYS A 88 -21.02 12.63 5.24
CA LYS A 88 -19.71 12.98 4.67
C LYS A 88 -19.82 13.58 3.28
N ASP A 89 -20.85 13.22 2.51
CA ASP A 89 -21.03 13.71 1.14
C ASP A 89 -22.51 14.00 0.88
N LEU A 90 -22.88 15.27 1.07
CA LEU A 90 -24.25 15.75 0.89
C LEU A 90 -24.66 15.75 -0.59
N ASN A 91 -23.71 15.81 -1.55
CA ASN A 91 -24.04 15.71 -2.98
C ASN A 91 -24.60 14.32 -3.34
N LYS A 92 -24.04 13.26 -2.75
CA LYS A 92 -24.56 11.89 -2.94
C LYS A 92 -25.98 11.76 -2.42
N VAL A 93 -26.24 12.30 -1.23
CA VAL A 93 -27.58 12.31 -0.63
C VAL A 93 -28.57 13.10 -1.50
N ALA A 94 -28.18 14.29 -1.95
CA ALA A 94 -29.00 15.11 -2.86
C ALA A 94 -29.34 14.37 -4.15
N THR A 95 -28.34 13.72 -4.77
CA THR A 95 -28.53 12.92 -5.99
C THR A 95 -29.48 11.74 -5.76
N GLN A 96 -29.35 11.04 -4.64
CA GLN A 96 -30.20 9.91 -4.28
C GLN A 96 -31.65 10.33 -4.00
N LEU A 97 -31.84 11.50 -3.36
CA LEU A 97 -33.15 12.08 -3.06
C LEU A 97 -33.72 12.93 -4.20
N LYS A 98 -33.00 13.06 -5.32
CA LYS A 98 -33.38 13.83 -6.52
C LYS A 98 -33.55 15.34 -6.27
N TYR A 99 -32.74 15.90 -5.39
CA TYR A 99 -32.62 17.36 -5.21
C TYR A 99 -31.55 17.95 -6.13
N GLU A 100 -31.88 19.09 -6.74
CA GLU A 100 -30.93 19.88 -7.52
C GLU A 100 -30.30 20.95 -6.62
N VAL A 101 -29.03 20.74 -6.26
CA VAL A 101 -28.25 21.72 -5.49
C VAL A 101 -27.76 22.83 -6.45
N PRO A 102 -27.66 24.09 -6.01
CA PRO A 102 -27.13 25.18 -6.82
C PRO A 102 -25.75 24.84 -7.42
N THR A 103 -25.45 25.42 -8.58
CA THR A 103 -24.20 25.14 -9.32
C THR A 103 -23.35 26.39 -9.55
N SER A 104 -23.67 27.49 -8.87
CA SER A 104 -22.97 28.78 -9.00
C SER A 104 -22.41 29.28 -7.68
N GLY A 105 -21.48 30.24 -7.76
CA GLY A 105 -20.84 30.85 -6.59
C GLY A 105 -20.10 29.82 -5.73
N LEU A 106 -20.48 29.72 -4.46
CA LEU A 106 -19.89 28.75 -3.52
C LEU A 106 -20.08 27.28 -3.95
N PHE A 107 -21.08 26.97 -4.78
CA PHE A 107 -21.39 25.62 -5.24
C PHE A 107 -20.89 25.33 -6.66
N GLU A 108 -20.06 26.21 -7.23
CA GLU A 108 -19.50 26.00 -8.57
C GLU A 108 -18.74 24.66 -8.64
N LYS A 109 -18.90 23.92 -9.75
CA LYS A 109 -18.29 22.60 -9.96
C LYS A 109 -18.66 21.53 -8.91
N LYS A 110 -19.80 21.68 -8.22
CA LYS A 110 -20.30 20.71 -7.21
C LYS A 110 -19.22 20.37 -6.17
N PRO A 111 -18.86 21.31 -5.29
CA PRO A 111 -17.80 21.08 -4.32
C PRO A 111 -18.15 19.97 -3.32
N PRO A 112 -17.15 19.39 -2.63
CA PRO A 112 -17.39 18.60 -1.42
C PRO A 112 -18.31 19.33 -0.44
N MET A 113 -19.36 18.64 0.00
CA MET A 113 -20.25 19.14 1.04
C MET A 113 -20.38 18.11 2.16
N GLY A 114 -20.07 18.52 3.39
CA GLY A 114 -20.23 17.70 4.59
C GLY A 114 -21.27 18.31 5.51
N LEU A 115 -22.14 17.49 6.11
CA LEU A 115 -23.14 17.94 7.07
C LEU A 115 -23.00 17.14 8.38
N TYR A 116 -22.85 17.86 9.49
CA TYR A 116 -22.66 17.30 10.82
C TYR A 116 -23.61 17.97 11.80
N CYS A 117 -24.49 17.21 12.43
CA CYS A 117 -25.53 17.75 13.30
C CYS A 117 -25.60 17.00 14.63
N ILE A 118 -25.95 17.71 15.70
CA ILE A 118 -26.39 17.17 16.98
C ILE A 118 -27.77 17.74 17.29
N PHE A 119 -28.68 16.86 17.71
CA PHE A 119 -30.00 17.23 18.20
C PHE A 119 -30.13 16.77 19.65
N ASP A 120 -30.25 17.75 20.53
CA ASP A 120 -30.31 17.55 21.97
C ASP A 120 -31.72 17.86 22.46
N GLY A 121 -32.38 16.89 23.09
CA GLY A 121 -33.73 17.09 23.58
C GLY A 121 -33.70 17.72 24.97
N VAL A 122 -34.52 18.75 25.19
CA VAL A 122 -34.62 19.51 26.44
C VAL A 122 -35.99 19.26 27.07
N ALA A 123 -36.02 18.61 28.24
CA ALA A 123 -37.24 18.42 29.01
C ALA A 123 -37.77 19.78 29.50
N GLY A 124 -39.03 20.09 29.22
CA GLY A 124 -39.73 21.20 29.84
C GLY A 124 -40.11 20.84 31.27
N GLY A 125 -39.98 21.76 32.23
CA GLY A 125 -40.21 21.50 33.67
C GLY A 125 -41.66 21.20 34.10
N GLY A 126 -42.52 20.70 33.20
CA GLY A 126 -43.92 20.37 33.45
C GLY A 126 -44.14 18.89 33.78
N THR A 127 -45.03 18.61 34.73
CA THR A 127 -45.41 17.25 35.12
C THR A 127 -46.29 16.58 34.06
N SER A 128 -45.84 15.42 33.58
CA SER A 128 -46.64 14.34 32.94
C SER A 128 -47.74 14.81 31.97
N GLY A 129 -47.35 15.10 30.73
CA GLY A 129 -48.28 15.23 29.59
C GLY A 129 -48.28 13.97 28.72
N THR A 130 -49.38 13.74 28.01
CA THR A 130 -49.61 12.69 27.00
C THR A 130 -48.86 12.91 25.67
N GLY A 131 -47.93 13.86 25.62
CA GLY A 131 -47.20 14.27 24.42
C GLY A 131 -46.00 13.36 24.07
N PRO A 132 -45.40 13.56 22.87
CA PRO A 132 -44.22 12.81 22.46
C PRO A 132 -43.03 13.13 23.38
N SER A 133 -42.27 12.11 23.75
CA SER A 133 -41.08 12.26 24.60
C SER A 133 -40.02 13.18 23.98
N VAL A 134 -39.22 13.83 24.84
CA VAL A 134 -37.97 14.57 24.52
C VAL A 134 -37.09 13.82 23.51
N ALA A 135 -37.16 12.50 23.59
CA ALA A 135 -36.36 11.58 22.84
C ALA A 135 -36.85 11.38 21.40
N SER A 136 -38.17 11.36 21.19
CA SER A 136 -38.79 11.32 19.87
C SER A 136 -38.69 12.63 19.11
N ILE A 137 -38.70 13.77 19.80
CA ILE A 137 -38.57 15.11 19.18
C ILE A 137 -37.20 15.26 18.52
N ALA A 138 -36.12 14.96 19.24
CA ALA A 138 -34.78 15.06 18.67
C ALA A 138 -34.52 14.03 17.55
N GLU A 139 -35.11 12.83 17.65
CA GLU A 139 -35.03 11.82 16.59
C GLU A 139 -35.75 12.30 15.32
N PHE A 140 -36.92 12.93 15.46
CA PHE A 140 -37.62 13.56 14.35
C PHE A 140 -36.75 14.62 13.67
N CYS A 141 -36.11 15.50 14.44
CA CYS A 141 -35.21 16.51 13.89
C CYS A 141 -34.02 15.88 13.15
N ALA A 142 -33.38 14.86 13.74
CA ALA A 142 -32.27 14.15 13.12
C ALA A 142 -32.64 13.47 11.80
N LEU A 143 -33.84 12.87 11.72
CA LEU A 143 -34.30 12.17 10.53
C LEU A 143 -34.71 13.11 9.39
N ASN A 144 -35.19 14.33 9.68
CA ASN A 144 -35.80 15.20 8.66
C ASN A 144 -34.94 16.43 8.30
N PHE A 145 -33.97 16.82 9.14
CA PHE A 145 -33.21 18.05 8.91
C PHE A 145 -32.47 18.10 7.57
N HIS A 146 -31.83 17.00 7.14
CA HIS A 146 -31.11 16.96 5.86
C HIS A 146 -32.03 17.15 4.66
N ILE A 147 -33.31 16.77 4.76
CA ILE A 147 -34.34 16.99 3.73
C ILE A 147 -34.72 18.48 3.71
N ALA A 148 -35.00 19.06 4.88
CA ALA A 148 -35.33 20.48 5.01
C ALA A 148 -34.20 21.39 4.50
N LEU A 149 -32.94 21.04 4.77
CA LEU A 149 -31.78 21.77 4.26
C LEU A 149 -31.65 21.65 2.74
N LEU A 150 -31.82 20.45 2.18
CA LEU A 150 -31.73 20.27 0.73
C LEU A 150 -32.86 21.00 -0.03
N ASN A 151 -34.06 21.06 0.54
CA ASN A 151 -35.15 21.91 0.04
C ASN A 151 -34.76 23.39 0.04
N ALA A 152 -34.27 23.91 1.17
CA ALA A 152 -33.87 25.31 1.26
C ALA A 152 -32.71 25.65 0.30
N LEU A 153 -31.77 24.72 0.10
CA LEU A 153 -30.68 24.91 -0.85
C LEU A 153 -31.15 24.87 -2.31
N SER A 154 -32.11 24.01 -2.67
CA SER A 154 -32.61 23.91 -4.06
C SER A 154 -33.43 25.12 -4.50
N GLU A 155 -34.01 25.87 -3.56
CA GLU A 155 -34.72 27.12 -3.82
C GLU A 155 -33.79 28.31 -4.10
N LEU A 156 -32.49 28.21 -3.80
CA LEU A 156 -31.53 29.28 -4.04
C LEU A 156 -31.35 29.54 -5.55
N ARG A 157 -31.58 30.78 -5.98
CA ARG A 157 -31.53 31.15 -7.40
C ARG A 157 -30.12 30.92 -8.00
N PRO A 158 -30.04 30.42 -9.25
CA PRO A 158 -28.79 29.96 -9.84
C PRO A 158 -27.79 31.06 -10.24
N ASN A 159 -28.13 32.35 -10.16
CA ASN A 159 -27.30 33.38 -10.81
C ASN A 159 -26.10 33.88 -9.97
N TYR A 160 -26.08 33.71 -8.64
CA TYR A 160 -24.90 33.89 -7.78
C TYR A 160 -25.22 33.53 -6.32
N VAL A 161 -24.70 32.42 -5.79
CA VAL A 161 -24.90 32.04 -4.37
C VAL A 161 -23.74 32.55 -3.50
N THR A 162 -24.06 33.41 -2.53
CA THR A 162 -23.12 33.98 -1.55
C THR A 162 -23.20 33.26 -0.21
N ALA A 163 -22.20 33.44 0.66
CA ALA A 163 -22.22 32.87 2.02
C ALA A 163 -23.48 33.27 2.80
N LYS A 164 -23.91 34.52 2.69
CA LYS A 164 -25.11 35.02 3.37
C LYS A 164 -26.40 34.30 2.94
N LEU A 165 -26.53 33.97 1.66
CA LEU A 165 -27.69 33.19 1.17
C LEU A 165 -27.69 31.77 1.73
N VAL A 166 -26.52 31.18 1.95
CA VAL A 166 -26.39 29.86 2.59
C VAL A 166 -26.72 29.96 4.09
N GLU A 167 -26.33 31.04 4.76
CA GLU A 167 -26.74 31.30 6.16
C GLU A 167 -28.27 31.41 6.28
N GLU A 168 -28.90 32.17 5.38
CA GLU A 168 -30.36 32.34 5.32
C GLU A 168 -31.07 31.00 5.01
N ALA A 169 -30.57 30.20 4.07
CA ALA A 169 -31.11 28.87 3.79
C ALA A 169 -30.97 27.92 4.99
N LEU A 170 -29.84 27.96 5.70
CA LEU A 170 -29.61 27.16 6.89
C LEU A 170 -30.57 27.58 8.02
N ALA A 171 -30.78 28.88 8.23
CA ALA A 171 -31.75 29.38 9.18
C ALA A 171 -33.19 28.97 8.81
N SER A 172 -33.59 29.18 7.56
CA SER A 172 -34.92 28.82 7.03
C SER A 172 -35.20 27.32 7.16
N SER A 173 -34.18 26.47 7.01
CA SER A 173 -34.34 25.01 7.17
C SER A 173 -34.69 24.60 8.59
N LEU A 174 -34.16 25.29 9.60
CA LEU A 174 -34.50 25.09 11.01
C LEU A 174 -35.89 25.61 11.34
N GLU A 175 -36.26 26.78 10.81
CA GLU A 175 -37.62 27.34 10.98
C GLU A 175 -38.68 26.44 10.35
N THR A 176 -38.41 25.89 9.16
CA THR A 176 -39.30 24.94 8.47
C THR A 176 -39.47 23.67 9.31
N LEU A 177 -38.36 23.13 9.83
CA LEU A 177 -38.39 21.94 10.67
C LEU A 177 -39.16 22.18 11.98
N ASP A 178 -39.02 23.36 12.59
CA ASP A 178 -39.75 23.77 13.78
C ASP A 178 -41.27 23.84 13.53
N GLN A 179 -41.68 24.44 12.41
CA GLN A 179 -43.08 24.49 12.00
C GLN A 179 -43.65 23.08 11.76
N GLU A 180 -42.93 22.21 11.05
CA GLU A 180 -43.36 20.83 10.84
C GLU A 180 -43.52 20.06 12.16
N LEU A 181 -42.62 20.31 13.12
CA LEU A 181 -42.65 19.70 14.44
C LEU A 181 -43.89 20.13 15.24
N LEU A 182 -44.20 21.43 15.24
CA LEU A 182 -45.35 22.01 15.91
C LEU A 182 -46.69 21.58 15.27
N ILE A 183 -46.74 21.48 13.93
CA ILE A 183 -47.93 21.00 13.21
C ILE A 183 -48.22 19.53 13.55
N ARG A 184 -47.17 18.69 13.59
CA ARG A 184 -47.34 17.26 13.88
C ARG A 184 -47.62 16.98 15.35
N ASN A 185 -47.13 17.83 16.24
CA ASN A 185 -47.23 17.64 17.69
C ASN A 185 -47.66 18.94 18.40
N PRO A 186 -48.95 19.30 18.34
CA PRO A 186 -49.46 20.56 18.90
C PRO A 186 -49.42 20.63 20.44
N GLU A 187 -49.27 19.49 21.13
CA GLU A 187 -49.16 19.40 22.59
C GLU A 187 -47.71 19.38 23.10
N VAL A 188 -46.73 19.74 22.27
CA VAL A 188 -45.32 19.71 22.66
C VAL A 188 -45.03 20.77 23.72
N VAL A 189 -44.61 20.31 24.89
CA VAL A 189 -44.12 21.14 26.01
C VAL A 189 -42.58 21.09 26.10
N GLU A 190 -41.97 20.13 25.40
CA GLU A 190 -40.55 19.80 25.46
C GLU A 190 -39.83 20.29 24.19
N GLY A 191 -38.59 20.74 24.30
CA GLY A 191 -37.87 21.36 23.18
C GLY A 191 -36.73 20.50 22.63
N CYS A 192 -36.16 20.95 21.51
CA CYS A 192 -34.91 20.40 20.97
C CYS A 192 -33.91 21.53 20.66
N GLY A 193 -32.73 21.46 21.28
CA GLY A 193 -31.55 22.22 20.87
C GLY A 193 -30.86 21.56 19.68
N ALA A 194 -30.16 22.35 18.89
CA ALA A 194 -29.44 21.87 17.71
C ALA A 194 -28.05 22.51 17.64
N ALA A 195 -27.04 21.72 17.27
CA ALA A 195 -25.76 22.22 16.81
C ALA A 195 -25.48 21.60 15.44
N ILE A 196 -25.44 22.44 14.41
CA ILE A 196 -25.32 22.03 13.02
C ILE A 196 -24.09 22.68 12.42
N ALA A 197 -23.30 21.92 11.69
CA ALA A 197 -22.16 22.35 10.91
C ALA A 197 -22.28 21.85 9.47
N LEU A 198 -22.37 22.80 8.53
CA LEU A 198 -22.36 22.56 7.09
C LEU A 198 -21.03 23.04 6.54
N LEU A 199 -20.24 22.12 6.00
CA LEU A 199 -18.96 22.39 5.35
C LEU A 199 -19.17 22.43 3.84
N VAL A 200 -18.89 23.56 3.21
CA VAL A 200 -18.92 23.74 1.74
C VAL A 200 -17.59 24.34 1.33
N ARG A 201 -16.74 23.55 0.64
CA ARG A 201 -15.35 23.94 0.33
C ARG A 201 -14.56 24.32 1.61
N ASP A 202 -14.06 25.55 1.65
CA ASP A 202 -13.36 26.20 2.75
C ASP A 202 -14.29 27.00 3.67
N HIS A 203 -15.60 27.02 3.41
CA HIS A 203 -16.57 27.70 4.27
C HIS A 203 -17.24 26.72 5.24
N LEU A 204 -17.16 27.04 6.53
CA LEU A 204 -17.86 26.36 7.61
C LEU A 204 -19.03 27.22 8.07
N PHE A 205 -20.25 26.74 7.83
CA PHE A 205 -21.49 27.35 8.31
C PHE A 205 -21.94 26.61 9.57
N VAL A 206 -22.09 27.32 10.68
CA VAL A 206 -22.55 26.75 11.96
C VAL A 206 -23.85 27.39 12.38
N ALA A 207 -24.87 26.57 12.63
CA ALA A 207 -26.15 27.00 13.18
C ALA A 207 -26.37 26.39 14.56
N LEU A 208 -26.63 27.25 15.55
CA LEU A 208 -26.87 26.85 16.93
C LEU A 208 -28.27 27.25 17.39
N MET A 209 -28.92 26.32 18.09
CA MET A 209 -30.18 26.52 18.80
C MET A 209 -30.10 25.93 20.20
N GLY A 210 -30.66 26.64 21.19
CA GLY A 210 -30.61 26.26 22.59
C GLY A 210 -29.21 26.35 23.20
N ARG A 211 -28.91 25.43 24.13
CA ARG A 211 -27.65 25.39 24.90
C ARG A 211 -26.57 24.50 24.28
N CYS A 212 -26.78 24.02 23.06
CA CYS A 212 -25.75 23.30 22.32
C CYS A 212 -24.59 24.25 21.97
N SER A 213 -23.38 23.70 21.83
CA SER A 213 -22.19 24.50 21.58
C SER A 213 -21.38 23.92 20.42
N ALA A 214 -20.67 24.81 19.72
CA ALA A 214 -19.71 24.47 18.70
C ALA A 214 -18.39 25.17 19.01
N VAL A 215 -17.29 24.42 19.05
CA VAL A 215 -15.96 24.96 19.33
C VAL A 215 -15.03 24.57 18.20
N LEU A 216 -14.49 25.57 17.50
CA LEU A 216 -13.47 25.43 16.48
C LEU A 216 -12.09 25.53 17.10
N CYS A 217 -11.18 24.64 16.75
CA CYS A 217 -9.80 24.65 17.22
C CYS A 217 -8.91 25.39 16.22
N GLU A 218 -8.42 26.56 16.62
CA GLU A 218 -7.41 27.33 15.89
C GLU A 218 -6.01 27.05 16.45
N VAL A 219 -5.02 26.90 15.58
CA VAL A 219 -3.61 26.75 15.94
C VAL A 219 -2.96 28.12 15.81
N GLY A 220 -2.54 28.69 16.94
CA GLY A 220 -1.82 29.96 16.97
C GLY A 220 -0.44 29.84 16.32
N ASP A 221 0.18 30.98 16.02
CA ASP A 221 1.51 31.02 15.38
C ASP A 221 2.61 30.39 16.26
N ASP A 222 2.37 30.22 17.56
CA ASP A 222 3.22 29.50 18.53
C ASP A 222 2.96 27.98 18.58
N GLY A 223 2.05 27.47 17.74
CA GLY A 223 1.63 26.07 17.69
C GLY A 223 0.64 25.67 18.79
N ARG A 224 0.17 26.60 19.63
CA ARG A 224 -0.83 26.29 20.66
C ARG A 224 -2.24 26.22 20.08
N ARG A 225 -3.02 25.26 20.56
CA ARG A 225 -4.44 25.11 20.23
C ARG A 225 -5.27 26.10 21.05
N ILE A 226 -6.00 26.98 20.37
CA ILE A 226 -6.85 28.04 20.91
C ILE A 226 -8.31 27.68 20.61
N PRO A 227 -9.18 27.58 21.63
CA PRO A 227 -10.61 27.35 21.40
C PRO A 227 -11.29 28.63 20.90
N MET A 228 -11.90 28.55 19.72
CA MET A 228 -12.81 29.55 19.20
C MET A 228 -14.26 29.04 19.35
N THR A 229 -14.97 29.52 20.37
CA THR A 229 -16.40 29.21 20.53
C THR A 229 -17.18 29.92 19.43
N LEU A 230 -17.90 29.15 18.62
CA LEU A 230 -18.79 29.65 17.59
C LEU A 230 -20.16 29.87 18.23
N GLY A 231 -20.69 31.09 18.18
CA GLY A 231 -22.04 31.45 18.69
C GLY A 231 -22.08 32.80 19.42
N ARG A 232 -23.16 33.58 19.23
CA ARG A 232 -23.45 34.81 19.97
C ARG A 232 -24.16 34.50 21.29
N GLY A 233 -23.43 33.90 22.24
CA GLY A 233 -23.90 33.66 23.60
C GLY A 233 -25.07 32.67 23.72
N VAL A 234 -25.48 32.36 24.96
CA VAL A 234 -26.52 31.36 25.25
C VAL A 234 -27.90 31.94 24.96
N LYS A 235 -28.47 31.65 23.78
CA LYS A 235 -29.90 31.87 23.51
C LYS A 235 -30.71 30.73 24.13
N THR A 236 -31.77 31.06 24.87
CA THR A 236 -32.52 30.09 25.68
C THR A 236 -33.58 29.30 24.92
N GLY A 237 -33.95 29.71 23.71
CA GLY A 237 -35.02 29.02 23.01
C GLY A 237 -34.53 27.82 22.18
N CYS A 238 -35.48 26.94 21.88
CA CYS A 238 -35.29 25.63 21.29
C CYS A 238 -36.45 25.35 20.34
N MET A 239 -36.24 24.44 19.38
CA MET A 239 -37.31 23.98 18.49
C MET A 239 -38.40 23.28 19.31
N GLY A 240 -39.67 23.52 18.98
CA GLY A 240 -40.85 23.02 19.69
C GLY A 240 -41.15 23.75 21.00
N GLY A 241 -40.30 24.69 21.43
CA GLY A 241 -40.45 25.41 22.69
C GLY A 241 -41.38 26.63 22.60
N PRO A 242 -41.90 27.14 23.73
CA PRO A 242 -42.82 28.28 23.77
C PRO A 242 -42.18 29.64 23.44
N SER A 243 -40.86 29.70 23.23
CA SER A 243 -40.13 30.92 22.90
C SER A 243 -39.78 30.93 21.42
N ALA A 244 -40.26 31.95 20.68
CA ALA A 244 -39.88 32.17 19.29
C ALA A 244 -38.36 32.19 19.15
N THR A 245 -37.79 31.37 18.26
CA THR A 245 -36.35 31.30 18.06
C THR A 245 -35.92 31.38 16.62
N SER A 246 -35.17 32.44 16.31
CA SER A 246 -34.26 32.48 15.17
C SER A 246 -32.98 31.72 15.55
N PRO A 247 -32.51 30.76 14.73
CA PRO A 247 -31.22 30.12 14.96
C PRO A 247 -30.07 31.12 14.88
N ASP A 248 -29.01 30.90 15.66
CA ASP A 248 -27.79 31.69 15.54
C ASP A 248 -26.88 31.07 14.49
N VAL A 249 -26.81 31.70 13.32
CA VAL A 249 -26.00 31.23 12.20
C VAL A 249 -24.73 32.07 12.07
N LEU A 250 -23.60 31.38 11.92
CA LEU A 250 -22.29 31.98 11.77
C LEU A 250 -21.54 31.29 10.63
N THR A 251 -20.84 32.08 9.83
CA THR A 251 -19.89 31.58 8.84
C THR A 251 -18.46 31.81 9.33
N ALA A 252 -17.63 30.77 9.26
CA ALA A 252 -16.19 30.85 9.40
C ALA A 252 -15.53 30.41 8.08
N GLN A 253 -14.49 31.12 7.65
CA GLN A 253 -13.66 30.70 6.53
C GLN A 253 -12.46 29.93 7.07
N LEU A 254 -12.31 28.68 6.65
CA LEU A 254 -11.22 27.79 7.01
C LEU A 254 -10.03 28.09 6.09
N SER A 255 -8.96 28.67 6.64
CA SER A 255 -7.65 28.54 5.98
C SER A 255 -7.20 27.09 6.10
N ALA A 256 -6.78 26.48 5.00
CA ALA A 256 -6.33 25.08 4.93
C ALA A 256 -5.42 24.70 6.13
N ALA A 257 -5.53 23.43 6.55
CA ALA A 257 -5.07 22.69 7.75
C ALA A 257 -3.96 23.21 8.69
N ASP A 258 -3.24 24.29 8.39
CA ASP A 258 -2.19 24.88 9.23
C ASP A 258 -2.76 25.68 10.41
N ARG A 259 -3.93 26.31 10.25
CA ARG A 259 -4.59 27.05 11.35
C ARG A 259 -5.82 26.37 11.92
N HIS A 260 -6.64 25.66 11.15
CA HIS A 260 -7.86 25.02 11.67
C HIS A 260 -7.69 23.51 11.74
N SER A 261 -7.60 22.97 12.96
CA SER A 261 -7.31 21.54 13.15
C SER A 261 -8.58 20.68 13.18
N PHE A 262 -9.58 21.08 13.96
CA PHE A 262 -10.83 20.33 14.10
C PHE A 262 -11.97 21.20 14.65
N LEU A 263 -13.20 20.72 14.48
CA LEU A 263 -14.43 21.27 15.05
C LEU A 263 -15.05 20.25 16.01
N VAL A 264 -15.55 20.72 17.15
CA VAL A 264 -16.31 19.90 18.11
C VAL A 264 -17.71 20.47 18.27
N LEU A 265 -18.72 19.63 18.06
CA LEU A 265 -20.11 19.92 18.39
C LEU A 265 -20.48 19.18 19.67
N THR A 266 -21.14 19.86 20.61
CA THR A 266 -21.51 19.30 21.91
C THR A 266 -22.96 19.58 22.27
N SER A 267 -23.60 18.59 22.91
CA SER A 267 -24.91 18.76 23.53
C SER A 267 -24.85 19.63 24.78
N SER A 268 -26.01 20.11 25.24
CA SER A 268 -26.12 21.04 26.37
C SER A 268 -25.52 20.52 27.68
N VAL A 269 -25.60 19.20 27.91
CA VAL A 269 -25.03 18.56 29.10
C VAL A 269 -23.51 18.66 29.10
N ILE A 270 -22.87 18.49 27.94
CA ILE A 270 -21.41 18.59 27.81
C ILE A 270 -20.96 20.04 27.91
N SER A 271 -21.65 20.97 27.22
CA SER A 271 -21.30 22.39 27.26
C SER A 271 -21.39 23.00 28.67
N ASN A 272 -22.29 22.49 29.52
CA ASN A 272 -22.43 22.92 30.92
C ASN A 272 -21.41 22.28 31.87
N SER A 273 -20.92 21.07 31.55
CA SER A 273 -20.04 20.31 32.45
C SER A 273 -18.56 20.43 32.10
N ILE A 274 -18.22 20.68 30.84
CA ILE A 274 -16.84 20.70 30.34
C ILE A 274 -16.59 22.03 29.62
N SER A 275 -15.58 22.77 30.09
CA SER A 275 -15.21 24.06 29.49
C SER A 275 -14.57 23.90 28.10
N SER A 276 -14.66 24.91 27.24
CA SER A 276 -14.00 24.90 25.92
C SER A 276 -12.48 24.68 26.01
N THR A 277 -11.83 25.21 27.05
CA THR A 277 -10.41 24.98 27.33
C THR A 277 -10.11 23.54 27.72
N GLU A 278 -10.99 22.90 28.49
CA GLU A 278 -10.83 21.50 28.86
C GLU A 278 -11.06 20.57 27.67
N LEU A 279 -12.01 20.87 26.77
CA LEU A 279 -12.18 20.15 25.51
C LEU A 279 -10.90 20.16 24.67
N MET A 280 -10.21 21.30 24.59
CA MET A 280 -8.92 21.39 23.89
C MET A 280 -7.84 20.56 24.57
N ASN A 281 -7.75 20.57 25.90
CA ASN A 281 -6.80 19.75 26.64
C ASN A 281 -7.05 18.25 26.45
N ILE A 282 -8.31 17.82 26.41
CA ILE A 282 -8.66 16.43 26.09
C ILE A 282 -8.24 16.12 24.65
N SER A 283 -8.49 17.01 23.70
CA SER A 283 -8.15 16.80 22.27
C SER A 283 -6.66 16.59 22.01
N LEU A 284 -5.77 17.17 22.83
CA LEU A 284 -4.32 16.95 22.74
C LEU A 284 -3.94 15.49 22.93
N GLY A 285 -4.80 14.71 23.60
CA GLY A 285 -4.62 13.27 23.71
C GLY A 285 -5.00 12.50 22.45
N TYR A 286 -5.92 13.01 21.62
CA TYR A 286 -6.64 12.25 20.58
C TYR A 286 -6.36 12.80 19.17
N ASP A 287 -5.15 12.62 18.66
CA ASP A 287 -4.79 13.00 17.30
C ASP A 287 -5.48 12.08 16.28
N LEU A 288 -6.32 12.65 15.40
CA LEU A 288 -7.09 11.94 14.39
C LEU A 288 -7.93 10.76 14.94
N GLN A 289 -8.39 10.87 16.20
CA GLN A 289 -9.20 9.86 16.88
C GLN A 289 -10.54 10.45 17.39
N PRO A 290 -11.43 10.92 16.48
CA PRO A 290 -12.67 11.59 16.83
C PRO A 290 -13.63 10.74 17.66
N ARG A 291 -13.71 9.42 17.44
CA ARG A 291 -14.61 8.55 18.20
C ARG A 291 -14.12 8.33 19.62
N ALA A 292 -12.84 8.01 19.79
CA ALA A 292 -12.29 7.84 21.12
C ALA A 292 -12.31 9.15 21.93
N PHE A 293 -12.12 10.30 21.27
CA PHE A 293 -12.32 11.62 21.88
C PHE A 293 -13.77 11.84 22.30
N CYS A 294 -14.72 11.71 21.37
CA CYS A 294 -16.15 11.91 21.66
C CYS A 294 -16.62 10.98 22.78
N GLY A 295 -16.14 9.74 22.80
CA GLY A 295 -16.43 8.79 23.87
C GLY A 295 -15.84 9.16 25.23
N ASP A 296 -14.65 9.76 25.30
CA ASP A 296 -14.09 10.28 26.56
C ASP A 296 -14.89 11.49 27.07
N VAL A 297 -15.13 12.48 26.20
CA VAL A 297 -15.91 13.68 26.53
C VAL A 297 -17.32 13.31 27.00
N ALA A 298 -18.04 12.48 26.24
CA ALA A 298 -19.39 12.05 26.60
C ALA A 298 -19.39 11.20 27.89
N SER A 299 -18.39 10.35 28.11
CA SER A 299 -18.28 9.54 29.32
C SER A 299 -18.01 10.36 30.58
N ARG A 300 -17.35 11.53 30.48
CA ARG A 300 -17.14 12.46 31.60
C ARG A 300 -18.43 13.21 31.95
N ALA A 301 -19.20 13.61 30.93
CA ALA A 301 -20.46 14.32 31.11
C ALA A 301 -21.66 13.40 31.41
N ALA A 302 -21.53 12.09 31.18
CA ALA A 302 -22.63 11.12 31.30
C ALA A 302 -23.33 11.08 32.67
N GLN A 303 -22.63 11.46 33.75
CA GLN A 303 -23.22 11.55 35.09
C GLN A 303 -24.29 12.64 35.19
N ALA A 304 -24.19 13.70 34.39
CA ALA A 304 -25.13 14.81 34.37
C ALA A 304 -26.36 14.55 33.47
N GLY A 305 -26.35 13.50 32.65
CA GLY A 305 -27.47 13.13 31.78
C GLY A 305 -27.05 12.53 30.44
N PRO A 306 -28.03 12.20 29.57
CA PRO A 306 -27.76 11.75 28.21
C PRO A 306 -27.06 12.87 27.43
N CYS A 307 -26.01 12.53 26.69
CA CYS A 307 -25.22 13.53 25.98
C CYS A 307 -24.60 13.01 24.68
N THR A 308 -24.32 13.93 23.77
CA THR A 308 -23.78 13.63 22.44
C THR A 308 -22.62 14.56 22.12
N ALA A 309 -21.53 14.00 21.62
CA ALA A 309 -20.39 14.75 21.07
C ALA A 309 -20.12 14.28 19.64
N VAL A 310 -19.76 15.23 18.76
CA VAL A 310 -19.30 14.96 17.39
C VAL A 310 -18.02 15.76 17.17
N GLN A 311 -16.97 15.11 16.65
CA GLN A 311 -15.72 15.77 16.29
C GLN A 311 -15.45 15.60 14.80
N VAL A 312 -15.14 16.70 14.13
CA VAL A 312 -14.78 16.76 12.70
C VAL A 312 -13.35 17.26 12.61
N ASN A 313 -12.41 16.38 12.24
CA ASN A 313 -11.02 16.75 12.00
C ASN A 313 -10.83 17.14 10.54
N PHE A 314 -10.19 18.28 10.29
CA PHE A 314 -9.86 18.74 8.94
C PHE A 314 -8.50 18.19 8.54
N LEU A 315 -8.44 17.49 7.40
CA LEU A 315 -7.19 16.94 6.87
C LEU A 315 -6.60 17.89 5.83
N PRO A 316 -5.26 18.03 5.76
CA PRO A 316 -4.60 18.80 4.70
C PRO A 316 -4.95 18.22 3.33
N GLU A 317 -5.10 19.08 2.31
CA GLU A 317 -5.30 18.62 0.93
C GLU A 317 -4.12 17.72 0.53
N ALA A 318 -4.41 16.52 0.04
CA ALA A 318 -3.36 15.62 -0.43
C ALA A 318 -2.55 16.31 -1.54
N PRO A 319 -1.21 16.23 -1.51
CA PRO A 319 -0.40 16.78 -2.60
C PRO A 319 -0.88 16.16 -3.91
N THR A 320 -1.15 17.01 -4.90
CA THR A 320 -1.47 16.59 -6.26
C THR A 320 -0.36 15.65 -6.71
N GLN A 321 -0.68 14.36 -6.90
CA GLN A 321 0.23 13.45 -7.56
C GLN A 321 0.54 14.06 -8.93
N VAL A 322 1.81 14.35 -9.18
CA VAL A 322 2.29 14.69 -10.53
C VAL A 322 2.02 13.45 -11.39
N GLU A 323 0.97 13.51 -12.21
CA GLU A 323 0.59 12.39 -13.08
C GLU A 323 1.71 12.13 -14.10
N ALA A 324 2.18 10.88 -14.10
CA ALA A 324 3.08 10.37 -15.12
C ALA A 324 2.40 10.41 -16.49
N VAL A 325 3.11 10.96 -17.48
CA VAL A 325 2.69 11.07 -18.89
C VAL A 325 2.24 9.71 -19.44
N PRO A 326 1.05 9.58 -20.06
CA PRO A 326 0.61 8.33 -20.66
C PRO A 326 1.33 8.05 -22.00
N PRO A 327 1.68 6.78 -22.32
CA PRO A 327 2.30 6.45 -23.61
C PRO A 327 1.27 6.49 -24.77
N PRO A 328 1.73 6.71 -26.01
CA PRO A 328 0.85 6.95 -27.14
C PRO A 328 0.10 5.70 -27.59
N THR A 329 -1.14 5.92 -28.01
CA THR A 329 -2.10 4.92 -28.49
C THR A 329 -1.64 4.22 -29.77
N LYS A 330 -1.35 2.92 -29.67
CA LYS A 330 -1.70 1.92 -30.70
C LYS A 330 -2.01 0.59 -30.01
N LYS A 331 -3.21 0.07 -30.26
CA LYS A 331 -3.79 -1.14 -29.66
C LYS A 331 -2.88 -2.34 -29.87
N ALA A 332 -2.19 -2.76 -28.81
CA ALA A 332 -1.82 -4.14 -28.56
C ALA A 332 -2.43 -4.51 -27.20
N LYS A 333 -3.02 -5.71 -27.09
CA LYS A 333 -3.48 -6.27 -25.82
C LYS A 333 -2.27 -6.45 -24.91
N VAL A 334 -1.94 -5.40 -24.15
CA VAL A 334 -1.03 -5.47 -23.02
C VAL A 334 -1.89 -5.89 -21.84
N ALA A 335 -1.64 -7.10 -21.34
CA ALA A 335 -2.17 -7.52 -20.06
C ALA A 335 -1.73 -6.50 -19.00
N HIS A 336 -2.69 -5.79 -18.41
CA HIS A 336 -2.44 -4.94 -17.25
C HIS A 336 -1.80 -5.81 -16.17
N THR A 337 -0.53 -5.56 -15.85
CA THR A 337 0.12 -6.06 -14.65
C THR A 337 -0.39 -5.28 -13.43
N SER A 338 -1.63 -5.54 -13.05
CA SER A 338 -2.18 -5.21 -11.74
C SER A 338 -1.61 -6.19 -10.70
N GLY A 339 -0.50 -5.82 -10.05
CA GLY A 339 0.20 -6.77 -9.17
C GLY A 339 1.09 -6.20 -8.07
N ALA A 340 1.14 -4.88 -7.85
CA ALA A 340 1.66 -4.36 -6.59
C ALA A 340 0.49 -4.36 -5.60
N THR A 341 0.38 -5.40 -4.76
CA THR A 341 -0.72 -5.51 -3.81
C THR A 341 -0.70 -4.29 -2.87
N GLN A 342 -1.76 -3.47 -2.88
CA GLN A 342 -2.06 -2.46 -1.82
C GLN A 342 -2.43 -3.14 -0.47
N SER A 343 -1.90 -4.35 -0.25
CA SER A 343 -2.07 -5.11 0.96
C SER A 343 -1.26 -4.44 2.07
N MET A 344 -1.83 -4.41 3.27
CA MET A 344 -1.16 -3.88 4.45
C MET A 344 -1.16 -4.95 5.52
N ARG A 345 -0.04 -5.05 6.25
CA ARG A 345 0.01 -5.93 7.41
C ARG A 345 -0.64 -5.24 8.60
N LEU A 346 -1.68 -5.85 9.15
CA LEU A 346 -2.48 -5.26 10.22
C LEU A 346 -2.45 -6.14 11.46
N ARG A 347 -2.43 -5.49 12.62
CA ARG A 347 -2.67 -6.09 13.93
C ARG A 347 -3.93 -5.45 14.51
N HIS A 348 -4.73 -6.20 15.25
CA HIS A 348 -5.94 -5.62 15.86
C HIS A 348 -6.23 -6.13 17.28
N ILE A 349 -6.99 -5.32 18.01
CA ILE A 349 -7.70 -5.68 19.23
C ILE A 349 -9.19 -5.64 18.87
N LEU A 350 -9.83 -6.81 18.80
CA LEU A 350 -11.26 -6.92 18.52
C LEU A 350 -12.00 -7.16 19.84
N VAL A 351 -12.98 -6.34 20.16
CA VAL A 351 -13.89 -6.54 21.29
C VAL A 351 -15.29 -6.79 20.75
N LYS A 352 -15.80 -8.01 20.95
CA LYS A 352 -17.15 -8.40 20.54
C LYS A 352 -18.17 -7.92 21.57
N PHE A 353 -19.35 -7.54 21.09
CA PHE A 353 -20.49 -7.10 21.91
C PHE A 353 -21.79 -7.65 21.35
N HIS A 354 -22.88 -7.57 22.11
CA HIS A 354 -24.21 -7.96 21.66
C HIS A 354 -25.20 -6.79 21.84
N GLU A 355 -25.94 -6.47 20.77
CA GLU A 355 -27.06 -5.50 20.79
C GLU A 355 -28.32 -6.19 20.26
N GLY A 356 -29.16 -6.73 21.15
CA GLY A 356 -30.47 -7.30 20.79
C GLY A 356 -31.07 -8.21 21.86
N PRO A 357 -32.39 -8.49 21.83
CA PRO A 357 -33.07 -9.43 22.74
C PRO A 357 -32.93 -10.91 22.33
N LYS A 358 -32.21 -11.23 21.24
CA LYS A 358 -32.04 -12.58 20.70
C LYS A 358 -30.56 -12.91 20.53
N VAL A 359 -30.08 -13.89 21.29
CA VAL A 359 -28.82 -14.59 21.01
C VAL A 359 -28.93 -15.21 19.60
N PRO A 360 -27.98 -14.98 18.68
CA PRO A 360 -27.98 -15.63 17.38
C PRO A 360 -27.89 -17.16 17.54
N GLU A 361 -28.70 -17.91 16.78
CA GLU A 361 -28.71 -19.39 16.75
C GLU A 361 -27.46 -20.01 16.06
N GLU A 362 -26.31 -19.32 16.05
CA GLU A 362 -25.06 -19.90 15.56
C GLU A 362 -24.31 -20.63 16.69
N PRO A 363 -24.16 -21.97 16.65
CA PRO A 363 -23.70 -22.75 17.81
C PRO A 363 -22.22 -22.58 18.18
N LYS A 364 -21.46 -21.69 17.54
CA LYS A 364 -19.98 -21.68 17.63
C LYS A 364 -19.33 -20.36 18.06
N ALA A 365 -19.99 -19.21 17.97
CA ALA A 365 -19.37 -17.97 18.40
C ALA A 365 -19.84 -17.58 19.81
N LYS A 366 -18.89 -17.63 20.76
CA LYS A 366 -19.08 -17.11 22.12
C LYS A 366 -19.19 -15.58 22.04
N TRP A 367 -20.39 -15.05 21.81
CA TRP A 367 -20.62 -13.61 21.94
C TRP A 367 -20.52 -13.22 23.41
N ALA A 368 -19.72 -12.18 23.69
CA ALA A 368 -19.59 -11.66 25.04
C ALA A 368 -20.88 -10.96 25.48
N SER A 369 -21.24 -11.11 26.76
CA SER A 369 -22.46 -10.55 27.37
C SER A 369 -22.49 -9.02 27.53
N ARG A 370 -21.52 -8.32 26.94
CA ARG A 370 -21.27 -6.88 27.16
C ARG A 370 -21.97 -6.00 26.11
N SER A 371 -22.30 -4.78 26.51
CA SER A 371 -22.89 -3.77 25.61
C SER A 371 -21.84 -3.17 24.67
N ARG A 372 -22.31 -2.49 23.60
CA ARG A 372 -21.44 -1.73 22.68
C ARG A 372 -20.63 -0.65 23.40
N LEU A 373 -21.25 0.06 24.35
CA LEU A 373 -20.59 1.10 25.14
C LEU A 373 -19.49 0.53 26.03
N ASP A 374 -19.68 -0.67 26.58
CA ASP A 374 -18.64 -1.36 27.36
C ASP A 374 -17.47 -1.80 26.48
N ALA A 375 -17.75 -2.30 25.26
CA ALA A 375 -16.71 -2.64 24.29
C ALA A 375 -15.87 -1.41 23.89
N GLU A 376 -16.52 -0.27 23.63
CA GLU A 376 -15.83 1.00 23.37
C GLU A 376 -15.03 1.47 24.59
N LYS A 377 -15.57 1.32 25.80
CA LYS A 377 -14.86 1.68 27.04
C LYS A 377 -13.57 0.86 27.21
N ILE A 378 -13.60 -0.45 26.92
CA ILE A 378 -12.40 -1.31 26.95
C ILE A 378 -11.34 -0.79 25.97
N LEU A 379 -11.73 -0.44 24.73
CA LEU A 379 -10.78 0.08 23.75
C LEU A 379 -10.27 1.47 24.11
N ARG A 380 -11.09 2.35 24.71
CA ARG A 380 -10.64 3.64 25.23
C ARG A 380 -9.61 3.48 26.36
N VAL A 381 -9.82 2.50 27.25
CA VAL A 381 -8.83 2.15 28.29
C VAL A 381 -7.53 1.66 27.64
N ALA A 382 -7.60 0.79 26.63
CA ALA A 382 -6.42 0.34 25.90
C ALA A 382 -5.65 1.51 25.24
N ILE A 383 -6.36 2.45 24.60
CA ILE A 383 -5.76 3.67 24.04
C ILE A 383 -5.07 4.50 25.14
N ALA A 384 -5.70 4.67 26.29
CA ALA A 384 -5.12 5.39 27.42
C ALA A 384 -3.85 4.71 27.96
N GLU A 385 -3.84 3.37 28.07
CA GLU A 385 -2.67 2.59 28.49
C GLU A 385 -1.51 2.72 27.49
N ILE A 386 -1.77 2.66 26.17
CA ILE A 386 -0.74 2.87 25.12
C ILE A 386 -0.11 4.26 25.25
N ARG A 387 -0.93 5.27 25.52
CA ARG A 387 -0.45 6.66 25.67
C ARG A 387 0.33 6.86 26.95
N GLN A 388 -0.10 6.26 28.06
CA GLN A 388 0.62 6.34 29.32
C GLN A 388 2.01 5.70 29.19
N ASP A 389 2.09 4.56 28.50
CA ASP A 389 3.37 3.91 28.17
C ASP A 389 4.27 4.86 27.37
N ARG A 390 3.73 5.50 26.32
CA ARG A 390 4.46 6.48 25.51
C ARG A 390 5.02 7.66 26.31
N LYS A 391 4.28 8.15 27.33
CA LYS A 391 4.76 9.23 28.22
C LYS A 391 5.85 8.77 29.20
N GLN A 392 5.91 7.48 29.51
CA GLN A 392 6.90 6.90 30.43
C GLN A 392 8.25 6.59 29.75
N TRP A 393 8.37 6.81 28.45
CA TRP A 393 9.62 6.60 27.71
C TRP A 393 10.69 7.58 28.21
N LYS A 394 11.68 7.04 28.95
CA LYS A 394 12.77 7.80 29.59
C LYS A 394 13.65 8.56 28.59
N LYS A 395 13.67 8.14 27.32
CA LYS A 395 14.38 8.78 26.22
C LYS A 395 13.46 8.81 25.00
N PRO A 396 13.46 9.89 24.20
CA PRO A 396 12.79 9.87 22.91
C PRO A 396 13.40 8.75 22.04
N PRO A 397 12.59 8.02 21.26
CA PRO A 397 13.10 6.99 20.35
C PRO A 397 14.14 7.60 19.41
N LYS A 398 15.25 6.89 19.19
CA LYS A 398 16.33 7.38 18.32
C LYS A 398 15.88 7.42 16.86
N ASP A 399 15.15 6.39 16.44
CA ASP A 399 14.68 6.21 15.07
C ASP A 399 13.23 5.68 15.05
N VAL A 400 12.59 5.79 13.88
CA VAL A 400 11.24 5.30 13.61
C VAL A 400 11.09 3.82 13.95
N THR A 401 12.13 3.01 13.72
CA THR A 401 12.17 1.58 14.04
C THR A 401 12.09 1.28 15.54
N GLU A 402 12.77 2.08 16.37
CA GLU A 402 12.71 1.93 17.83
C GLU A 402 11.32 2.34 18.35
N MET A 403 10.74 3.42 17.81
CA MET A 403 9.38 3.86 18.13
C MET A 403 8.35 2.78 17.82
N ILE A 404 8.44 2.18 16.64
CA ILE A 404 7.61 1.06 16.18
C ILE A 404 7.72 -0.15 17.11
N SER A 405 8.93 -0.49 17.54
CA SER A 405 9.18 -1.65 18.40
C SER A 405 8.53 -1.48 19.76
N LEU A 406 8.71 -0.30 20.37
CA LEU A 406 8.11 0.05 21.66
C LEU A 406 6.57 0.10 21.57
N SER A 407 6.02 0.77 20.55
CA SER A 407 4.56 0.84 20.36
C SER A 407 3.93 -0.53 20.14
N SER A 408 4.61 -1.41 19.39
CA SER A 408 4.14 -2.76 19.09
C SER A 408 4.13 -3.66 20.32
N LYS A 409 5.10 -3.53 21.23
CA LYS A 409 5.16 -4.33 22.48
C LYS A 409 3.92 -4.10 23.34
N LYS A 410 3.59 -2.83 23.61
CA LYS A 410 2.41 -2.49 24.42
C LYS A 410 1.11 -2.90 23.75
N PHE A 411 1.03 -2.73 22.42
CA PHE A 411 -0.14 -3.16 21.66
C PHE A 411 -0.37 -4.67 21.74
N ILE A 412 0.70 -5.49 21.67
CA ILE A 412 0.63 -6.95 21.82
C ILE A 412 0.14 -7.36 23.21
N GLU A 413 0.64 -6.71 24.26
CA GLU A 413 0.19 -6.94 25.64
C GLU A 413 -1.33 -6.70 25.77
N LEU A 414 -1.80 -5.57 25.24
CA LEU A 414 -3.22 -5.20 25.27
C LEU A 414 -4.08 -6.09 24.39
N ALA A 415 -3.58 -6.51 23.22
CA ALA A 415 -4.27 -7.46 22.36
C ALA A 415 -4.49 -8.78 23.09
N ARG A 416 -3.48 -9.28 23.82
CA ARG A 416 -3.60 -10.48 24.64
C ARG A 416 -4.60 -10.33 25.79
N LYS A 417 -4.63 -9.16 26.41
CA LYS A 417 -5.48 -8.86 27.58
C LYS A 417 -6.96 -8.65 27.21
N HIS A 418 -7.23 -7.99 26.08
CA HIS A 418 -8.56 -7.45 25.77
C HIS A 418 -9.22 -7.99 24.50
N SER A 419 -8.47 -8.61 23.58
CA SER A 419 -9.02 -9.04 22.28
C SER A 419 -9.75 -10.38 22.37
N ASP A 420 -10.97 -10.41 21.85
CA ASP A 420 -11.82 -11.60 21.69
C ASP A 420 -11.54 -12.37 20.38
N CYS A 421 -10.56 -11.92 19.58
CA CYS A 421 -10.18 -12.61 18.34
C CYS A 421 -9.25 -13.79 18.63
N GLU A 422 -9.40 -14.89 17.91
CA GLU A 422 -8.52 -16.06 17.99
C GLU A 422 -7.05 -15.71 17.72
N THR A 423 -6.80 -14.69 16.90
CA THR A 423 -5.44 -14.17 16.65
C THR A 423 -4.74 -13.67 17.92
N ALA A 424 -5.47 -13.29 18.96
CA ALA A 424 -4.91 -12.87 20.25
C ALA A 424 -4.22 -14.02 21.00
N GLN A 425 -4.60 -15.27 20.72
CA GLN A 425 -4.00 -16.46 21.32
C GLN A 425 -2.67 -16.85 20.67
N LYS A 426 -2.31 -16.25 19.54
CA LYS A 426 -1.02 -16.49 18.88
C LYS A 426 0.15 -16.01 19.76
N GLY A 427 1.25 -16.75 19.73
CA GLY A 427 2.46 -16.44 20.49
C GLY A 427 3.22 -15.22 19.97
N ALA A 428 4.01 -14.60 20.86
CA ALA A 428 4.98 -13.54 20.55
C ALA A 428 4.44 -12.41 19.62
N LEU A 429 5.17 -12.10 18.54
CA LEU A 429 4.86 -11.01 17.60
C LEU A 429 3.60 -11.24 16.76
N ALA A 430 3.10 -12.48 16.71
CA ALA A 430 1.92 -12.85 15.93
C ALA A 430 0.61 -12.62 16.71
N CYS A 431 0.67 -12.25 17.98
CA CYS A 431 -0.50 -11.94 18.81
C CYS A 431 -1.28 -10.75 18.20
N GLY A 432 -2.55 -10.99 17.88
CA GLY A 432 -3.45 -10.04 17.23
C GLY A 432 -3.13 -9.79 15.74
N ASP A 433 -2.16 -10.49 15.14
CA ASP A 433 -1.72 -10.26 13.76
C ASP A 433 -2.69 -10.92 12.76
N LEU A 434 -3.27 -10.07 11.91
CA LEU A 434 -4.15 -10.45 10.80
C LEU A 434 -3.36 -10.85 9.55
N GLY A 435 -2.05 -10.64 9.53
CA GLY A 435 -1.22 -10.83 8.35
C GLY A 435 -1.48 -9.74 7.30
N TRP A 436 -1.21 -10.06 6.04
CA TRP A 436 -1.42 -9.16 4.92
C TRP A 436 -2.91 -9.12 4.54
N VAL A 437 -3.54 -7.97 4.74
CA VAL A 437 -4.96 -7.75 4.42
C VAL A 437 -5.07 -6.93 3.14
N THR A 438 -5.71 -7.48 2.11
CA THR A 438 -5.93 -6.81 0.82
C THR A 438 -7.01 -5.72 0.94
N PRO A 439 -7.10 -4.76 -0.01
CA PRO A 439 -8.16 -3.76 -0.01
C PRO A 439 -9.58 -4.36 0.04
N GLU A 440 -9.80 -5.50 -0.65
CA GLU A 440 -11.08 -6.21 -0.68
C GLU A 440 -11.41 -6.83 0.68
N ALA A 441 -10.40 -7.45 1.33
CA ALA A 441 -10.55 -8.01 2.67
C ALA A 441 -10.78 -6.92 3.74
N ARG A 442 -10.22 -5.72 3.56
CA ARG A 442 -10.54 -4.57 4.42
C ARG A 442 -11.98 -4.10 4.21
N ALA A 443 -12.42 -3.99 2.96
CA ALA A 443 -13.79 -3.60 2.61
C ALA A 443 -14.83 -4.60 3.13
N SER A 444 -14.53 -5.90 3.14
CA SER A 444 -15.43 -6.93 3.67
C SER A 444 -15.63 -6.83 5.19
N MET A 445 -14.71 -6.19 5.93
CA MET A 445 -14.91 -5.93 7.36
C MET A 445 -15.95 -4.82 7.57
N SER A 446 -15.72 -3.67 6.94
CA SER A 446 -16.68 -2.59 6.69
C SER A 446 -16.01 -1.54 5.81
N GLU A 447 -16.80 -0.71 5.12
CA GLU A 447 -16.25 0.44 4.37
C GLU A 447 -15.49 1.40 5.30
N HIS A 448 -16.02 1.64 6.49
CA HIS A 448 -15.38 2.44 7.51
C HIS A 448 -14.05 1.82 8.01
N PHE A 449 -13.97 0.51 8.21
CA PHE A 449 -12.73 -0.18 8.56
C PHE A 449 -11.64 0.03 7.52
N LYS A 450 -12.00 -0.04 6.23
CA LYS A 450 -11.07 0.24 5.14
C LYS A 450 -10.57 1.68 5.18
N GLU A 451 -11.46 2.67 5.28
CA GLU A 451 -11.10 4.09 5.33
C GLU A 451 -10.08 4.38 6.45
N VAL A 452 -10.33 3.87 7.66
CA VAL A 452 -9.45 4.12 8.80
C VAL A 452 -8.10 3.43 8.63
N CYS A 453 -8.07 2.21 8.08
CA CYS A 453 -6.81 1.49 7.87
C CYS A 453 -5.95 2.11 6.77
N ASP A 454 -6.57 2.61 5.70
CA ASP A 454 -5.87 3.13 4.51
C ASP A 454 -5.04 4.39 4.80
N VAL A 455 -5.41 5.15 5.84
CA VAL A 455 -4.67 6.35 6.28
C VAL A 455 -3.58 6.07 7.32
N LEU A 456 -3.45 4.84 7.83
CA LEU A 456 -2.46 4.52 8.85
C LEU A 456 -1.05 4.46 8.27
N HIS A 457 -0.08 5.06 8.94
CA HIS A 457 1.34 4.87 8.67
C HIS A 457 1.92 3.65 9.42
N PRO A 458 3.03 3.05 8.95
CA PRO A 458 3.70 1.96 9.67
C PRO A 458 3.97 2.29 11.15
N GLY A 459 3.52 1.43 12.06
CA GLY A 459 3.64 1.62 13.51
C GLY A 459 2.49 2.38 14.17
N GLN A 460 1.69 3.12 13.39
CA GLN A 460 0.54 3.87 13.85
C GLN A 460 -0.63 2.95 14.20
N TRP A 461 -1.44 3.37 15.16
CA TRP A 461 -2.72 2.75 15.48
C TRP A 461 -3.89 3.67 15.16
N SER A 462 -5.03 3.05 14.84
CA SER A 462 -6.28 3.70 14.45
C SER A 462 -7.02 4.31 15.63
N ASP A 463 -8.11 5.01 15.32
CA ASP A 463 -9.22 5.19 16.25
C ASP A 463 -9.99 3.88 16.48
N ILE A 464 -11.06 3.94 17.27
CA ILE A 464 -12.00 2.84 17.48
C ILE A 464 -12.91 2.71 16.25
N VAL A 465 -12.88 1.55 15.61
CA VAL A 465 -13.61 1.30 14.37
C VAL A 465 -14.64 0.20 14.55
N ALA A 466 -15.85 0.39 14.01
CA ALA A 466 -16.89 -0.64 14.01
C ALA A 466 -16.81 -1.51 12.75
N SER A 467 -17.00 -2.81 12.93
CA SER A 467 -17.23 -3.79 11.87
C SER A 467 -18.42 -4.69 12.22
N HIS A 468 -18.80 -5.58 11.30
CA HIS A 468 -19.79 -6.62 11.58
C HIS A 468 -19.36 -7.61 12.68
N GLN A 469 -18.06 -7.71 12.99
CA GLN A 469 -17.52 -8.61 14.03
C GLN A 469 -17.48 -7.97 15.42
N GLY A 470 -17.50 -6.64 15.51
CA GLY A 470 -17.41 -5.91 16.78
C GLY A 470 -16.64 -4.60 16.65
N MET A 471 -16.05 -4.16 17.76
CA MET A 471 -15.25 -2.93 17.82
C MET A 471 -13.77 -3.25 17.73
N HIS A 472 -13.03 -2.51 16.90
CA HIS A 472 -11.62 -2.75 16.62
C HIS A 472 -10.77 -1.54 17.00
N LEU A 473 -9.60 -1.83 17.56
CA LEU A 473 -8.44 -0.94 17.50
C LEU A 473 -7.40 -1.62 16.61
N VAL A 474 -6.91 -0.94 15.58
CA VAL A 474 -6.02 -1.51 14.56
C VAL A 474 -4.66 -0.84 14.64
N GLN A 475 -3.59 -1.59 14.46
CA GLN A 475 -2.23 -1.10 14.28
C GLN A 475 -1.71 -1.53 12.92
N ARG A 476 -1.17 -0.59 12.13
CA ARG A 476 -0.44 -0.95 10.92
C ARG A 476 0.92 -1.49 11.31
N VAL A 477 1.14 -2.76 11.02
CA VAL A 477 2.43 -3.41 11.27
C VAL A 477 3.38 -2.97 10.15
N PRO A 478 4.60 -2.49 10.48
CA PRO A 478 5.57 -2.13 9.48
C PRO A 478 5.95 -3.34 8.63
N VAL A 479 6.23 -3.08 7.36
CA VAL A 479 6.87 -4.07 6.50
C VAL A 479 8.25 -4.32 7.09
N GLY A 480 8.56 -5.58 7.39
CA GLY A 480 9.87 -5.96 7.94
C GLY A 480 10.98 -5.74 6.91
N THR A 481 12.22 -5.77 7.38
CA THR A 481 13.40 -5.67 6.53
C THR A 481 13.38 -6.76 5.46
N ARG A 482 13.52 -6.37 4.19
CA ARG A 482 13.61 -7.30 3.08
C ARG A 482 15.03 -7.87 3.05
N LEU A 483 15.12 -9.20 3.11
CA LEU A 483 16.38 -9.91 3.20
C LEU A 483 16.58 -10.81 1.97
N TYR A 484 17.79 -10.78 1.40
CA TYR A 484 18.22 -11.65 0.33
C TYR A 484 19.40 -12.50 0.79
N GLY A 485 19.33 -13.80 0.54
CA GLY A 485 20.41 -14.71 0.87
C GLY A 485 19.95 -16.16 0.81
N LEU A 486 20.83 -17.06 1.20
CA LEU A 486 20.56 -18.49 1.20
C LEU A 486 19.88 -18.87 2.51
N MET A 487 18.78 -19.62 2.40
CA MET A 487 18.12 -20.26 3.55
C MET A 487 18.26 -21.79 3.45
N PRO A 488 18.46 -22.50 4.58
CA PRO A 488 18.40 -23.95 4.60
C PRO A 488 17.03 -24.45 4.16
N ALA A 489 17.02 -25.56 3.42
CA ALA A 489 15.79 -26.28 3.07
C ALA A 489 15.22 -26.97 4.33
N ALA A 490 14.50 -26.22 5.15
CA ALA A 490 13.89 -26.68 6.40
C ALA A 490 12.43 -26.23 6.48
N ARG A 491 11.59 -27.04 7.14
CA ARG A 491 10.19 -26.69 7.39
C ARG A 491 10.07 -25.48 8.34
N TYR A 492 10.99 -25.39 9.31
CA TYR A 492 11.08 -24.29 10.26
C TYR A 492 12.55 -23.96 10.50
N GLN A 493 12.86 -22.67 10.57
CA GLN A 493 14.16 -22.14 10.97
C GLN A 493 13.92 -21.03 11.98
N VAL A 494 14.46 -21.20 13.17
CA VAL A 494 14.43 -20.19 14.23
C VAL A 494 15.88 -19.83 14.50
N GLN A 495 16.23 -18.56 14.27
CA GLN A 495 17.58 -18.05 14.49
C GLN A 495 17.51 -16.68 15.16
N THR A 496 18.45 -16.44 16.06
CA THR A 496 18.61 -15.15 16.73
C THR A 496 19.30 -14.20 15.77
N VAL A 497 18.74 -13.01 15.56
CA VAL A 497 19.38 -11.97 14.75
C VAL A 497 20.48 -11.30 15.58
N GLY A 498 21.73 -11.42 15.14
CA GLY A 498 22.91 -10.84 15.78
C GLY A 498 23.03 -9.33 15.58
N GLY A 499 22.39 -8.78 14.54
CA GLY A 499 22.34 -7.35 14.25
C GLY A 499 22.46 -7.05 12.76
N THR A 500 22.44 -5.77 12.40
CA THR A 500 22.70 -5.30 11.04
C THR A 500 24.10 -4.70 10.97
N ILE A 501 24.90 -5.20 10.04
CA ILE A 501 26.24 -4.70 9.72
C ILE A 501 26.10 -3.76 8.52
N PRO A 502 26.44 -2.47 8.65
CA PRO A 502 26.40 -1.54 7.53
C PRO A 502 27.36 -1.97 6.42
N GLY A 503 26.89 -1.94 5.17
CA GLY A 503 27.74 -2.16 3.99
C GLY A 503 28.75 -1.03 3.81
N LYS A 504 29.90 -1.32 3.19
CA LYS A 504 30.85 -0.28 2.77
C LYS A 504 30.36 0.41 1.49
N THR A 505 31.06 1.45 1.04
CA THR A 505 30.68 2.23 -0.16
C THR A 505 30.38 1.32 -1.36
N GLY A 506 29.09 1.23 -1.71
CA GLY A 506 28.61 0.44 -2.86
C GLY A 506 28.21 -1.00 -2.57
N GLU A 507 28.35 -1.49 -1.33
CA GLU A 507 27.93 -2.81 -0.86
C GLU A 507 26.60 -2.72 -0.06
N PRO A 508 25.71 -3.72 -0.15
CA PRO A 508 24.51 -3.75 0.67
C PRO A 508 24.86 -3.97 2.16
N SER A 509 24.01 -3.50 3.06
CA SER A 509 24.09 -3.88 4.48
C SER A 509 23.72 -5.35 4.64
N HIS A 510 24.20 -5.99 5.70
CA HIS A 510 23.93 -7.41 5.98
C HIS A 510 23.31 -7.59 7.36
N VAL A 511 22.44 -8.59 7.49
CA VAL A 511 21.94 -9.10 8.77
C VAL A 511 22.71 -10.36 9.10
N GLU A 512 23.36 -10.37 10.26
CA GLU A 512 24.02 -11.55 10.79
C GLU A 512 23.00 -12.39 11.58
N LEU A 513 22.95 -13.69 11.29
CA LEU A 513 22.17 -14.66 12.03
C LEU A 513 23.11 -15.40 12.98
N SER A 514 22.77 -15.48 14.27
CA SER A 514 23.59 -16.20 15.24
C SER A 514 23.69 -17.68 14.88
N MET A 515 24.92 -18.21 14.90
CA MET A 515 25.25 -19.58 14.52
C MET A 515 25.82 -20.41 15.69
N GLU A 516 25.58 -19.99 16.93
CA GLU A 516 26.06 -20.71 18.13
C GLU A 516 25.56 -22.16 18.16
N ASP A 517 24.32 -22.41 17.73
CA ASP A 517 23.70 -23.73 17.73
C ASP A 517 23.59 -24.39 16.34
N VAL A 518 24.20 -23.78 15.31
CA VAL A 518 24.06 -24.23 13.92
C VAL A 518 25.29 -25.05 13.50
N PRO A 519 25.10 -26.30 13.00
CA PRO A 519 26.19 -27.12 12.47
C PRO A 519 27.12 -26.36 11.54
N PHE A 520 28.43 -26.64 11.63
CA PHE A 520 29.46 -25.91 10.89
C PHE A 520 29.20 -25.87 9.37
N ASN A 521 28.68 -26.96 8.80
CA ASN A 521 28.30 -27.06 7.37
C ASN A 521 27.11 -26.18 6.97
N LEU A 522 26.31 -25.71 7.94
CA LEU A 522 25.19 -24.80 7.73
C LEU A 522 25.57 -23.33 7.97
N ARG A 523 26.83 -23.03 8.37
CA ARG A 523 27.35 -21.65 8.49
C ARG A 523 27.39 -20.86 7.18
N ARG A 524 27.17 -21.52 6.04
CA ARG A 524 26.95 -20.85 4.74
C ARG A 524 25.63 -20.06 4.66
N PHE A 525 24.74 -20.19 5.64
CA PHE A 525 23.47 -19.48 5.75
C PHE A 525 23.49 -18.37 6.82
N GLN A 526 24.67 -17.92 7.26
CA GLN A 526 24.85 -17.01 8.41
C GLN A 526 24.54 -15.53 8.06
N GLU A 527 24.61 -15.14 6.80
CA GLU A 527 24.53 -13.75 6.36
C GLU A 527 23.42 -13.56 5.33
N MET A 528 22.60 -12.54 5.55
CA MET A 528 21.54 -12.13 4.63
C MET A 528 21.72 -10.66 4.27
N GLU A 529 21.75 -10.32 2.99
CA GLU A 529 21.76 -8.94 2.52
C GLU A 529 20.45 -8.23 2.80
N VAL A 530 20.52 -6.96 3.21
CA VAL A 530 19.39 -6.05 3.30
C VAL A 530 19.13 -5.46 1.92
N ILE A 531 17.92 -5.69 1.40
CA ILE A 531 17.49 -5.10 0.13
C ILE A 531 16.97 -3.69 0.38
N SER A 532 17.54 -2.72 -0.33
CA SER A 532 17.10 -1.33 -0.30
C SER A 532 15.71 -1.18 -0.94
N ASP A 533 14.88 -0.30 -0.39
CA ASP A 533 13.55 0.00 -0.95
C ASP A 533 13.60 0.66 -2.34
N GLU A 534 14.75 1.17 -2.76
CA GLU A 534 15.00 1.71 -4.11
C GLU A 534 15.03 0.63 -5.21
N LEU A 535 15.07 -0.65 -4.84
CA LEU A 535 15.11 -1.75 -5.80
C LEU A 535 13.70 -2.00 -6.37
N GLU A 536 13.58 -1.94 -7.69
CA GLU A 536 12.32 -2.19 -8.40
C GLU A 536 11.80 -3.62 -8.11
N PRO A 537 10.56 -3.79 -7.61
CA PRO A 537 10.07 -5.09 -7.14
C PRO A 537 10.10 -6.22 -8.18
N HIS A 538 9.97 -5.88 -9.46
CA HIS A 538 9.97 -6.85 -10.55
C HIS A 538 11.38 -7.41 -10.88
N LEU A 539 12.44 -6.84 -10.30
CA LEU A 539 13.81 -7.36 -10.42
C LEU A 539 14.13 -8.42 -9.37
N GLU A 540 13.30 -8.58 -8.33
CA GLU A 540 13.56 -9.49 -7.21
C GLU A 540 13.70 -10.94 -7.66
N ASP A 541 12.76 -11.42 -8.48
CA ASP A 541 12.78 -12.80 -8.99
C ASP A 541 14.05 -13.11 -9.79
N TRP A 542 14.50 -12.10 -10.54
CA TRP A 542 15.73 -12.18 -11.32
C TRP A 542 16.95 -12.16 -10.42
N ILE A 543 16.97 -11.34 -9.38
CA ILE A 543 18.04 -11.31 -8.39
C ILE A 543 18.15 -12.66 -7.68
N ILE A 544 17.01 -13.23 -7.26
CA ILE A 544 16.96 -14.54 -6.62
C ILE A 544 17.55 -15.63 -7.51
N SER A 545 17.20 -15.62 -8.79
CA SER A 545 17.60 -16.67 -9.72
C SER A 545 18.96 -16.48 -10.39
N THR A 546 19.47 -15.25 -10.48
CA THR A 546 20.63 -14.95 -11.34
C THR A 546 21.77 -14.20 -10.66
N LYS A 547 21.58 -13.56 -9.51
CA LYS A 547 22.64 -12.71 -8.92
C LYS A 547 23.91 -13.49 -8.62
N GLU A 548 23.80 -14.60 -7.90
CA GLU A 548 24.96 -15.45 -7.57
C GLU A 548 25.59 -16.07 -8.81
N ILE A 549 24.77 -16.50 -9.77
CA ILE A 549 25.23 -17.12 -11.02
C ILE A 549 26.01 -16.11 -11.88
N TYR A 550 25.48 -14.90 -12.03
CA TYR A 550 26.13 -13.83 -12.77
C TYR A 550 27.42 -13.39 -12.10
N THR A 551 27.39 -13.23 -10.78
CA THR A 551 28.56 -12.91 -9.97
C THR A 551 29.66 -13.95 -10.17
N MET A 552 29.30 -15.23 -10.16
CA MET A 552 30.25 -16.33 -10.39
C MET A 552 30.83 -16.32 -11.82
N ALA A 553 29.98 -16.12 -12.83
CA ALA A 553 30.40 -16.00 -14.23
C ALA A 553 31.35 -14.82 -14.46
N TYR A 554 31.10 -13.68 -13.82
CA TYR A 554 32.00 -12.54 -13.85
C TYR A 554 33.38 -12.87 -13.27
N TYR A 555 33.45 -13.57 -12.14
CA TYR A 555 34.73 -13.98 -11.57
C TYR A 555 35.50 -14.95 -12.48
N MET A 556 34.81 -15.85 -13.17
CA MET A 556 35.44 -16.73 -14.16
C MET A 556 36.03 -15.94 -15.32
N ASP A 557 35.32 -14.92 -15.79
CA ASP A 557 35.78 -14.01 -16.85
C ASP A 557 37.03 -13.21 -16.43
N GLU A 558 37.04 -12.64 -15.23
CA GLU A 558 38.20 -11.89 -14.70
C GLU A 558 39.42 -12.80 -14.51
N GLN A 559 39.24 -14.02 -14.01
CA GLN A 559 40.37 -14.93 -13.83
C GLN A 559 40.99 -15.37 -15.17
N LEU A 560 40.17 -15.54 -16.21
CA LEU A 560 40.69 -15.74 -17.56
C LEU A 560 41.66 -14.63 -17.96
N LEU A 561 41.41 -13.36 -17.60
CA LEU A 561 42.30 -12.25 -17.94
C LEU A 561 43.66 -12.34 -17.24
N VAL A 562 43.69 -12.74 -15.97
CA VAL A 562 44.90 -12.73 -15.14
C VAL A 562 45.84 -13.88 -15.49
N ASP A 563 45.30 -15.07 -15.75
CA ASP A 563 46.10 -16.31 -15.79
C ASP A 563 46.60 -16.71 -17.19
N THR A 564 46.08 -16.09 -18.27
CA THR A 564 46.14 -16.75 -19.60
C THR A 564 46.67 -15.92 -20.77
N GLY A 565 46.87 -14.59 -20.64
CA GLY A 565 47.34 -13.77 -21.77
C GLY A 565 46.35 -13.71 -22.95
N MET A 566 46.85 -13.56 -24.19
CA MET A 566 46.03 -13.42 -25.41
C MET A 566 45.24 -14.71 -25.76
N ILE A 567 44.14 -14.98 -25.06
CA ILE A 567 43.12 -15.94 -25.49
C ILE A 567 42.31 -15.32 -26.62
N ASN A 568 42.11 -16.08 -27.70
CA ASN A 568 41.24 -15.69 -28.79
C ASN A 568 39.93 -16.49 -28.84
N CYS A 569 39.85 -17.65 -28.17
CA CYS A 569 38.69 -18.54 -28.24
C CYS A 569 38.36 -19.17 -26.88
N VAL A 570 37.07 -19.15 -26.51
CA VAL A 570 36.53 -19.86 -25.34
C VAL A 570 35.43 -20.81 -25.80
N ILE A 571 35.54 -22.08 -25.43
CA ILE A 571 34.50 -23.10 -25.63
C ILE A 571 33.82 -23.36 -24.30
N ILE A 572 32.48 -23.31 -24.25
CA ILE A 572 31.69 -23.47 -23.03
C ILE A 572 30.73 -24.66 -23.19
N SER A 573 30.86 -25.70 -22.36
CA SER A 573 29.86 -26.78 -22.31
C SER A 573 28.61 -26.37 -21.53
N CYS A 574 27.53 -27.14 -21.71
CA CYS A 574 26.20 -26.80 -21.20
C CYS A 574 25.77 -25.38 -21.60
N ALA A 575 25.92 -25.01 -22.88
CA ALA A 575 25.70 -23.65 -23.37
C ALA A 575 24.30 -23.07 -23.08
N SER A 576 23.29 -23.92 -22.83
CA SER A 576 21.95 -23.52 -22.41
C SER A 576 21.79 -23.27 -20.90
N ALA A 577 22.80 -23.60 -20.08
CA ALA A 577 22.74 -23.42 -18.62
C ALA A 577 22.87 -21.95 -18.23
N LYS A 578 22.18 -21.57 -17.14
CA LYS A 578 22.17 -20.18 -16.62
C LYS A 578 23.57 -19.60 -16.44
N THR A 579 24.50 -20.39 -15.89
CA THR A 579 25.89 -19.96 -15.68
C THR A 579 26.68 -19.81 -16.97
N ALA A 580 26.47 -20.71 -17.94
CA ALA A 580 27.12 -20.64 -19.25
C ALA A 580 26.64 -19.41 -20.04
N LEU A 581 25.34 -19.10 -19.99
CA LEU A 581 24.76 -17.89 -20.58
C LEU A 581 25.32 -16.62 -19.92
N ALA A 582 25.40 -16.59 -18.58
CA ALA A 582 26.00 -15.47 -17.87
C ALA A 582 27.48 -15.27 -18.23
N LEU A 583 28.26 -16.35 -18.32
CA LEU A 583 29.66 -16.29 -18.72
C LEU A 583 29.78 -15.79 -20.15
N ALA A 584 29.07 -16.41 -21.10
CA ALA A 584 29.06 -15.97 -22.49
C ALA A 584 28.69 -14.49 -22.62
N PHE A 585 27.70 -14.00 -21.87
CA PHE A 585 27.38 -12.58 -21.81
C PHE A 585 28.56 -11.71 -21.38
N CYS A 586 29.26 -12.07 -20.30
CA CYS A 586 30.48 -11.36 -19.88
C CYS A 586 31.56 -11.39 -20.97
N LEU A 587 31.81 -12.56 -21.58
CA LEU A 587 32.78 -12.71 -22.66
C LEU A 587 32.42 -11.88 -23.90
N ARG A 588 31.13 -11.72 -24.21
CA ARG A 588 30.65 -10.89 -25.33
C ARG A 588 30.79 -9.41 -25.02
N MET A 589 30.50 -8.99 -23.79
CA MET A 589 30.67 -7.60 -23.35
C MET A 589 32.13 -7.13 -23.39
N ARG A 590 33.09 -8.05 -23.24
CA ARG A 590 34.53 -7.78 -23.42
C ARG A 590 35.02 -7.95 -24.86
N GLU A 591 34.12 -8.19 -25.81
CA GLU A 591 34.46 -8.42 -27.23
C GLU A 591 35.42 -9.61 -27.45
N MET A 592 35.26 -10.68 -26.68
CA MET A 592 36.04 -11.92 -26.88
C MET A 592 35.84 -12.42 -28.32
N ARG A 593 36.97 -12.65 -29.01
CA ARG A 593 36.98 -12.86 -30.47
C ARG A 593 36.16 -14.07 -30.90
N TYR A 594 36.24 -15.18 -30.17
CA TYR A 594 35.42 -16.36 -30.39
C TYR A 594 34.89 -16.93 -29.07
N VAL A 595 33.59 -17.20 -29.05
CA VAL A 595 32.86 -17.79 -27.92
C VAL A 595 31.96 -18.87 -28.52
N PHE A 596 32.33 -20.13 -28.33
CA PHE A 596 31.61 -21.28 -28.88
C PHE A 596 30.86 -22.02 -27.77
N GLY A 597 29.61 -22.38 -28.04
CA GLY A 597 28.78 -23.16 -27.12
C GLY A 597 28.74 -24.64 -27.50
N LEU A 598 28.79 -25.52 -26.51
CA LEU A 598 28.49 -26.95 -26.65
C LEU A 598 27.27 -27.32 -25.82
N THR A 599 26.31 -28.01 -26.43
CA THR A 599 25.06 -28.41 -25.76
C THR A 599 24.47 -29.69 -26.37
N SER A 600 23.40 -30.23 -25.79
CA SER A 600 22.67 -31.37 -26.37
C SER A 600 21.84 -30.90 -27.58
N LYS A 601 21.48 -31.84 -28.46
CA LYS A 601 20.63 -31.56 -29.64
C LYS A 601 19.33 -30.83 -29.26
N ASP A 602 18.69 -31.25 -28.18
CA ASP A 602 17.43 -30.68 -27.68
C ASP A 602 17.53 -29.21 -27.25
N HIS A 603 18.74 -28.75 -26.93
CA HIS A 603 19.00 -27.39 -26.47
C HIS A 603 19.75 -26.52 -27.50
N LEU A 604 20.05 -27.07 -28.67
CA LEU A 604 20.87 -26.41 -29.69
C LEU A 604 20.21 -25.12 -30.22
N GLU A 605 18.93 -25.20 -30.61
CA GLU A 605 18.19 -24.05 -31.13
C GLU A 605 18.03 -22.96 -30.08
N PHE A 606 17.70 -23.33 -28.85
CA PHE A 606 17.61 -22.39 -27.73
C PHE A 606 18.94 -21.64 -27.52
N ALA A 607 20.06 -22.35 -27.37
CA ALA A 607 21.35 -21.73 -27.15
C ALA A 607 21.75 -20.78 -28.29
N ARG A 608 21.47 -21.15 -29.55
CA ARG A 608 21.68 -20.28 -30.73
C ARG A 608 20.81 -19.02 -30.67
N SER A 609 19.53 -19.16 -30.30
CA SER A 609 18.59 -18.03 -30.24
C SER A 609 19.02 -16.91 -29.29
N THR A 610 19.84 -17.22 -28.27
CA THR A 610 20.30 -16.24 -27.28
C THR A 610 21.31 -15.24 -27.84
N ASP A 611 21.94 -15.54 -28.99
CA ASP A 611 22.95 -14.71 -29.64
C ASP A 611 24.12 -14.31 -28.70
N LEU A 612 24.42 -15.19 -27.73
CA LEU A 612 25.55 -15.04 -26.80
C LEU A 612 26.80 -15.78 -27.28
N PHE A 613 26.64 -16.69 -28.24
CA PHE A 613 27.71 -17.49 -28.81
C PHE A 613 27.86 -17.12 -30.29
N HIS A 614 29.09 -17.12 -30.78
CA HIS A 614 29.35 -16.95 -32.21
C HIS A 614 28.82 -18.15 -32.99
N GLU A 615 28.98 -19.34 -32.40
CA GLU A 615 28.45 -20.58 -32.95
C GLU A 615 28.16 -21.55 -31.79
N VAL A 616 27.16 -22.41 -31.99
CA VAL A 616 26.79 -23.45 -31.03
C VAL A 616 26.76 -24.79 -31.74
N PHE A 617 27.46 -25.75 -31.16
CA PHE A 617 27.62 -27.12 -31.64
C PHE A 617 26.91 -28.09 -30.71
N SER A 618 26.43 -29.20 -31.27
CA SER A 618 25.94 -30.31 -30.44
C SER A 618 27.14 -31.11 -29.91
N TYR A 619 26.94 -31.85 -28.81
CA TYR A 619 27.97 -32.77 -28.32
C TYR A 619 28.34 -33.87 -29.34
N ASP A 620 27.50 -34.14 -30.35
CA ASP A 620 27.79 -35.11 -31.40
C ASP A 620 28.64 -34.52 -32.53
N ASP A 621 28.76 -33.19 -32.62
CA ASP A 621 29.41 -32.47 -33.72
C ASP A 621 30.79 -31.91 -33.34
N ILE A 622 31.48 -32.50 -32.37
CA ILE A 622 32.77 -32.00 -31.84
C ILE A 622 33.84 -31.89 -32.93
N GLU A 623 33.81 -32.78 -33.93
CA GLU A 623 34.76 -32.76 -35.05
C GLU A 623 34.63 -31.50 -35.92
N SER A 624 33.49 -30.81 -35.87
CA SER A 624 33.28 -29.56 -36.61
C SER A 624 33.82 -28.33 -35.88
N LEU A 625 34.20 -28.45 -34.60
CA LEU A 625 34.72 -27.32 -33.83
C LEU A 625 36.00 -26.74 -34.46
N PRO A 626 36.11 -25.41 -34.61
CA PRO A 626 37.33 -24.76 -35.08
C PRO A 626 38.51 -25.06 -34.15
N ASN A 627 39.62 -25.54 -34.72
CA ASN A 627 40.82 -25.92 -33.99
C ASN A 627 42.04 -25.06 -34.35
N ASN A 628 41.86 -23.92 -35.00
CA ASN A 628 42.91 -23.01 -35.48
C ASN A 628 43.16 -21.81 -34.54
N HIS A 629 42.58 -21.83 -33.34
CA HIS A 629 42.68 -20.76 -32.35
C HIS A 629 43.24 -21.29 -31.04
N THR A 630 43.93 -20.44 -30.27
CA THR A 630 44.26 -20.74 -28.87
C THR A 630 42.96 -20.77 -28.05
N VAL A 631 42.63 -21.95 -27.53
CA VAL A 631 41.34 -22.27 -26.91
C VAL A 631 41.48 -22.45 -25.41
N VAL A 632 40.53 -21.90 -24.66
CA VAL A 632 40.20 -22.36 -23.31
C VAL A 632 38.86 -23.07 -23.31
N TYR A 633 38.83 -24.28 -22.73
CA TYR A 633 37.61 -25.05 -22.55
C TYR A 633 37.08 -24.91 -21.12
N MET A 634 35.84 -24.44 -21.00
CA MET A 634 35.08 -24.30 -19.77
C MET A 634 34.07 -25.44 -19.65
N ASP A 635 34.39 -26.42 -18.82
CA ASP A 635 33.62 -27.65 -18.66
C ASP A 635 32.61 -27.56 -17.51
N PHE A 636 31.38 -27.16 -17.84
CA PHE A 636 30.21 -27.23 -16.94
C PHE A 636 29.51 -28.60 -16.94
N LYS A 637 29.72 -29.41 -17.99
CA LYS A 637 29.13 -30.76 -18.08
C LYS A 637 29.81 -31.73 -17.12
N CYS A 638 31.09 -31.50 -16.80
CA CYS A 638 31.92 -32.36 -15.95
C CYS A 638 31.94 -33.82 -16.47
N ASP A 639 32.10 -33.97 -17.78
CA ASP A 639 32.08 -35.26 -18.49
C ASP A 639 33.48 -35.58 -19.03
N GLY A 640 34.08 -36.67 -18.53
CA GLY A 640 35.45 -37.06 -18.86
C GLY A 640 35.63 -37.44 -20.33
N GLU A 641 34.64 -38.11 -20.93
CA GLU A 641 34.67 -38.54 -22.34
C GLU A 641 34.66 -37.31 -23.26
N LEU A 642 33.71 -36.39 -23.02
CA LEU A 642 33.62 -35.13 -23.76
C LEU A 642 34.93 -34.34 -23.66
N ARG A 643 35.48 -34.26 -22.46
CA ARG A 643 36.73 -33.52 -22.23
C ARG A 643 37.90 -34.14 -22.98
N GLN A 644 38.00 -35.47 -23.03
CA GLN A 644 39.01 -36.16 -23.80
C GLN A 644 38.85 -35.88 -25.30
N GLN A 645 37.62 -35.94 -25.82
CA GLN A 645 37.32 -35.62 -27.23
C GLN A 645 37.72 -34.17 -27.57
N ILE A 646 37.43 -33.21 -26.70
CA ILE A 646 37.86 -31.80 -26.87
C ILE A 646 39.38 -31.68 -26.84
N THR A 647 40.04 -32.37 -25.91
CA THR A 647 41.51 -32.37 -25.79
C THR A 647 42.18 -32.94 -27.05
N LEU A 648 41.65 -34.04 -27.58
CA LEU A 648 42.14 -34.65 -28.83
C LEU A 648 41.89 -33.73 -30.04
N ARG A 649 40.71 -33.13 -30.14
CA ARG A 649 40.33 -32.24 -31.25
C ARG A 649 41.19 -30.97 -31.30
N MET A 650 41.44 -30.37 -30.14
CA MET A 650 42.16 -29.11 -30.02
C MET A 650 43.68 -29.30 -29.98
N GLY A 651 44.16 -30.44 -29.51
CA GLY A 651 45.58 -30.78 -29.47
C GLY A 651 46.42 -29.71 -28.77
N THR A 652 47.46 -29.22 -29.43
CA THR A 652 48.37 -28.19 -28.90
C THR A 652 47.72 -26.80 -28.76
N ASN A 653 46.54 -26.60 -29.35
CA ASN A 653 45.84 -25.32 -29.29
C ASN A 653 44.96 -25.19 -28.04
N LEU A 654 44.77 -26.26 -27.26
CA LEU A 654 44.09 -26.21 -25.96
C LEU A 654 45.06 -25.72 -24.87
N MET A 655 44.87 -24.48 -24.41
CA MET A 655 45.69 -23.86 -23.37
C MET A 655 45.28 -24.30 -21.97
N TYR A 656 43.98 -24.22 -21.70
CA TYR A 656 43.41 -24.56 -20.40
C TYR A 656 42.14 -25.39 -20.55
N ASN A 657 42.02 -26.34 -19.64
CA ASN A 657 40.85 -27.17 -19.48
C ASN A 657 40.33 -26.97 -18.05
N MET A 658 39.25 -26.20 -17.93
CA MET A 658 38.76 -25.68 -16.66
C MET A 658 37.47 -26.40 -16.28
N VAL A 659 37.54 -27.22 -15.24
CA VAL A 659 36.39 -28.00 -14.77
C VAL A 659 35.63 -27.20 -13.74
N ILE A 660 34.35 -26.97 -14.00
CA ILE A 660 33.50 -26.10 -13.20
C ILE A 660 32.29 -26.91 -12.71
N GLY A 661 32.42 -27.46 -11.49
CA GLY A 661 31.38 -28.30 -10.90
C GLY A 661 31.73 -28.81 -9.50
N PRO A 662 30.85 -29.59 -8.85
CA PRO A 662 31.05 -30.03 -7.48
C PRO A 662 32.32 -30.88 -7.28
N ALA A 663 33.03 -30.67 -6.17
CA ALA A 663 34.30 -31.34 -5.86
C ALA A 663 34.22 -32.89 -5.87
N VAL A 664 33.04 -33.48 -5.64
CA VAL A 664 32.81 -34.94 -5.70
C VAL A 664 32.97 -35.47 -7.13
N PHE A 665 32.50 -34.74 -8.13
CA PHE A 665 32.70 -35.09 -9.54
C PHE A 665 34.17 -34.90 -9.94
N GLN A 666 34.86 -33.91 -9.37
CA GLN A 666 36.29 -33.69 -9.60
C GLN A 666 37.19 -34.77 -8.95
N LYS A 667 36.80 -35.29 -7.79
CA LYS A 667 37.61 -36.28 -7.04
C LYS A 667 37.61 -37.66 -7.69
N LYS A 668 36.48 -38.09 -8.28
CA LYS A 668 36.40 -39.30 -9.13
C LYS A 668 37.30 -39.23 -10.38
N MET A 669 37.75 -38.02 -10.76
CA MET A 669 38.49 -37.79 -12.00
C MET A 669 40.02 -37.82 -11.83
N LYS A 670 40.57 -37.64 -10.62
CA LYS A 670 42.01 -37.81 -10.39
C LYS A 670 42.50 -39.24 -10.64
N ASP A 671 41.60 -40.22 -10.57
CA ASP A 671 41.90 -41.63 -10.74
C ASP A 671 41.89 -42.08 -12.21
N GLN A 672 41.41 -41.24 -13.14
CA GLN A 672 41.48 -41.50 -14.58
C GLN A 672 42.77 -40.90 -15.15
N LEU A 673 43.80 -41.75 -15.29
CA LEU A 673 45.10 -41.40 -15.86
C LEU A 673 44.95 -40.92 -17.32
N PHE A 674 45.09 -39.62 -17.55
CA PHE A 674 45.31 -39.06 -18.89
C PHE A 674 46.71 -38.40 -18.95
N GLU A 675 47.42 -38.59 -20.07
CA GLU A 675 48.75 -38.00 -20.29
C GLU A 675 48.73 -36.48 -20.04
N LYS A 676 49.54 -36.02 -19.08
CA LYS A 676 49.71 -34.63 -18.67
C LYS A 676 50.20 -33.72 -19.82
N ARG A 677 49.32 -33.30 -20.72
CA ARG A 677 49.65 -32.26 -21.72
C ARG A 677 48.93 -30.92 -21.52
N ALA A 678 47.83 -30.87 -20.77
CA ALA A 678 47.11 -29.62 -20.44
C ALA A 678 47.27 -29.25 -18.95
N ARG A 679 47.35 -27.95 -18.62
CA ARG A 679 47.29 -27.49 -17.23
C ARG A 679 45.82 -27.54 -16.78
N GLU A 680 45.47 -28.54 -15.98
CA GLU A 680 44.14 -28.62 -15.35
C GLU A 680 44.04 -27.61 -14.19
N VAL A 681 43.04 -26.74 -14.24
CA VAL A 681 42.68 -25.86 -13.12
C VAL A 681 41.30 -26.29 -12.63
N LEU A 682 41.25 -26.79 -11.40
CA LEU A 682 40.02 -27.22 -10.73
C LEU A 682 39.39 -26.04 -9.96
N PHE A 683 38.09 -25.81 -10.15
CA PHE A 683 37.30 -24.87 -9.34
C PHE A 683 36.54 -25.63 -8.25
N ASP A 684 36.95 -25.52 -6.98
CA ASP A 684 36.24 -26.13 -5.86
C ASP A 684 35.46 -25.10 -5.01
N GLU A 685 34.55 -25.59 -4.16
CA GLU A 685 33.69 -24.75 -3.31
C GLU A 685 34.48 -24.02 -2.19
N SER A 686 35.66 -24.52 -1.80
CA SER A 686 36.53 -23.90 -0.77
C SER A 686 37.30 -22.69 -1.30
N SER A 687 37.77 -22.76 -2.54
CA SER A 687 38.45 -21.66 -3.24
C SER A 687 37.53 -20.49 -3.55
N TRP A 688 36.21 -20.70 -3.58
CA TRP A 688 35.19 -19.66 -3.76
C TRP A 688 35.24 -18.54 -2.69
N ARG A 689 35.31 -18.89 -1.40
CA ARG A 689 35.29 -17.89 -0.31
C ARG A 689 36.57 -17.07 -0.25
N GLU A 690 37.71 -17.75 -0.40
CA GLU A 690 39.02 -17.10 -0.38
C GLU A 690 39.21 -16.21 -1.61
N ARG A 691 38.65 -16.59 -2.77
CA ARG A 691 38.66 -15.76 -3.97
C ARG A 691 37.64 -14.62 -3.94
N ARG A 692 36.46 -14.76 -3.31
CA ARG A 692 35.55 -13.62 -3.02
C ARG A 692 36.30 -12.51 -2.27
N ARG A 693 37.15 -12.89 -1.29
CA ARG A 693 37.99 -11.96 -0.53
C ARG A 693 39.07 -11.29 -1.39
N LEU A 694 39.76 -12.04 -2.24
CA LEU A 694 40.77 -11.49 -3.17
C LEU A 694 40.16 -10.55 -4.21
N VAL A 695 38.97 -10.85 -4.74
CA VAL A 695 38.33 -9.98 -5.73
C VAL A 695 37.64 -8.78 -5.08
N ALA A 696 37.17 -8.88 -3.83
CA ALA A 696 36.80 -7.72 -3.02
C ALA A 696 37.97 -6.73 -2.83
N GLU A 697 39.22 -7.21 -2.92
CA GLU A 697 40.41 -6.34 -2.97
C GLU A 697 40.67 -5.78 -4.38
N VAL A 698 40.46 -6.56 -5.45
CA VAL A 698 40.62 -6.11 -6.84
C VAL A 698 39.54 -5.10 -7.26
N THR A 699 38.31 -5.23 -6.76
CA THR A 699 37.18 -4.28 -6.98
C THR A 699 37.45 -2.89 -6.39
N LYS A 700 38.37 -2.74 -5.41
CA LYS A 700 38.82 -1.43 -4.90
C LYS A 700 39.60 -0.60 -5.91
N THR A 701 40.07 -1.20 -7.02
CA THR A 701 40.91 -0.52 -8.02
C THR A 701 40.13 0.34 -9.04
N GLY A 702 38.81 0.47 -8.91
CA GLY A 702 38.00 1.38 -9.74
C GLY A 702 37.66 0.86 -11.15
N ARG A 703 38.07 -0.35 -11.53
CA ARG A 703 37.70 -0.97 -12.83
C ARG A 703 36.22 -1.38 -12.94
N ASN A 704 35.40 -1.18 -11.91
CA ASN A 704 34.13 -1.91 -11.70
C ASN A 704 32.81 -1.11 -11.83
N GLU A 705 32.83 0.17 -12.26
CA GLU A 705 31.57 0.92 -12.51
C GLU A 705 30.77 0.39 -13.71
N LYS A 706 31.44 -0.20 -14.70
CA LYS A 706 30.77 -0.86 -15.84
C LYS A 706 29.94 -2.08 -15.41
N LEU A 707 30.18 -2.64 -14.22
CA LEU A 707 29.60 -3.92 -13.80
C LEU A 707 28.23 -3.84 -13.13
N LYS A 708 27.98 -2.77 -12.34
CA LYS A 708 26.63 -2.47 -11.88
C LYS A 708 25.67 -2.22 -13.05
N HIS A 709 26.21 -1.69 -14.16
CA HIS A 709 25.46 -1.49 -15.39
C HIS A 709 25.30 -2.78 -16.22
N SER A 710 26.23 -3.74 -16.12
CA SER A 710 26.18 -4.99 -16.91
C SER A 710 25.21 -6.03 -16.36
N TYR A 711 24.98 -6.10 -15.05
CA TYR A 711 24.04 -7.08 -14.48
C TYR A 711 22.58 -6.78 -14.86
N LYS A 712 22.16 -5.51 -14.81
CA LYS A 712 20.83 -5.12 -15.30
C LYS A 712 20.66 -5.43 -16.78
N ALA A 713 21.67 -5.16 -17.60
CA ALA A 713 21.66 -5.49 -19.03
C ALA A 713 21.55 -7.01 -19.28
N PHE A 714 22.22 -7.83 -18.46
CA PHE A 714 22.05 -9.28 -18.50
C PHE A 714 20.61 -9.69 -18.20
N ILE A 715 20.00 -9.16 -17.13
CA ILE A 715 18.60 -9.44 -16.80
C ILE A 715 17.68 -9.05 -17.97
N GLU A 716 17.81 -7.83 -18.51
CA GLU A 716 16.98 -7.36 -19.61
C GLU A 716 17.09 -8.23 -20.86
N ARG A 717 18.29 -8.73 -21.17
CA ARG A 717 18.46 -9.70 -22.26
C ARG A 717 17.80 -11.04 -21.93
N MET A 718 18.00 -11.57 -20.72
CA MET A 718 17.44 -12.87 -20.34
C MET A 718 15.92 -12.89 -20.24
N LYS A 719 15.29 -11.75 -19.92
CA LYS A 719 13.82 -11.59 -19.96
C LYS A 719 13.20 -11.93 -21.33
N GLN A 720 13.97 -11.85 -22.42
CA GLN A 720 13.51 -12.18 -23.76
C GLN A 720 13.45 -13.69 -24.02
N TYR A 721 14.22 -14.48 -23.26
CA TYR A 721 14.43 -15.91 -23.51
C TYR A 721 13.96 -16.81 -22.37
N ILE A 722 13.89 -16.29 -21.14
CA ILE A 722 13.57 -17.06 -19.94
C ILE A 722 12.29 -16.51 -19.31
N THR A 723 11.35 -17.42 -19.06
CA THR A 723 10.11 -17.11 -18.32
C THR A 723 10.25 -17.56 -16.88
N VAL A 724 10.00 -16.65 -15.93
CA VAL A 724 9.91 -16.98 -14.51
C VAL A 724 8.54 -17.56 -14.21
N LYS A 725 8.49 -18.71 -13.54
CA LYS A 725 7.26 -19.34 -13.05
C LYS A 725 7.32 -19.44 -11.54
N HIS A 726 6.29 -18.94 -10.86
CA HIS A 726 6.16 -19.06 -9.42
C HIS A 726 5.44 -20.35 -9.06
N VAL A 727 6.04 -21.12 -8.17
CA VAL A 727 5.43 -22.32 -7.59
C VAL A 727 5.23 -22.07 -6.11
N GLY A 728 3.97 -21.95 -5.71
CA GLY A 728 3.60 -21.89 -4.30
C GLY A 728 3.22 -23.27 -3.77
N SER A 729 3.22 -23.42 -2.44
CA SER A 729 2.90 -24.65 -1.68
C SER A 729 3.93 -25.78 -1.74
N VAL A 730 3.92 -26.61 -0.70
CA VAL A 730 4.75 -27.82 -0.61
C VAL A 730 4.39 -28.79 -1.74
N ASP A 731 3.10 -28.99 -2.03
CA ASP A 731 2.64 -29.88 -3.10
C ASP A 731 3.08 -29.39 -4.48
N GLY A 732 3.04 -28.08 -4.71
CA GLY A 732 3.56 -27.48 -5.94
C GLY A 732 5.06 -27.75 -6.10
N PHE A 733 5.83 -27.59 -5.04
CA PHE A 733 7.27 -27.88 -5.04
C PHE A 733 7.56 -29.36 -5.30
N VAL A 734 6.84 -30.27 -4.65
CA VAL A 734 6.98 -31.73 -4.86
C VAL A 734 6.67 -32.09 -6.31
N LYS A 735 5.56 -31.61 -6.87
CA LYS A 735 5.22 -31.85 -8.28
C LYS A 735 6.29 -31.34 -9.25
N MET A 736 6.85 -30.16 -8.98
CA MET A 736 7.94 -29.62 -9.78
C MET A 736 9.20 -30.48 -9.69
N TYR A 737 9.54 -30.93 -8.48
CA TYR A 737 10.68 -31.80 -8.24
C TYR A 737 10.52 -33.15 -8.95
N ASP A 738 9.37 -33.80 -8.80
CA ASP A 738 9.06 -35.07 -9.48
C ASP A 738 9.12 -34.92 -11.00
N ALA A 739 8.60 -33.84 -11.56
CA ALA A 739 8.67 -33.55 -13.00
C ALA A 739 10.11 -33.35 -13.52
N LEU A 740 11.03 -32.86 -12.69
CA LEU A 740 12.44 -32.68 -13.06
C LEU A 740 13.23 -33.99 -13.05
N TYR A 741 12.85 -34.97 -12.23
CA TYR A 741 13.54 -36.26 -12.08
C TYR A 741 12.88 -37.42 -12.82
N SER A 742 11.68 -37.20 -13.39
CA SER A 742 10.98 -38.19 -14.20
C SER A 742 11.26 -38.09 -15.70
N ASN A 743 12.01 -37.06 -16.13
CA ASN A 743 12.70 -36.98 -17.42
C ASN A 743 14.16 -37.42 -17.24
#